data_AF-A0A286DVM8-F1
#
_entry.id   AF-A0A286DVM8-F1
#
_cell.length_a   1.000
_cell.length_b   1.000
_cell.length_c   1.000
_cell.angle_alpha   90.00
_cell.angle_beta   90.00
_cell.angle_gamma   90.00
#
_symmetry.space_group_name_H-M   'P 1'
#
loop_
_entity.id
_entity.type
_entity.pdbx_description
1 polymer ?
#
loop_
_entity_poly.entity_id
_entity_poly.type
_entity_poly.pdbx_seq_one_letter_code
_entity_poly.pdbx_strand_id
1 'polypeptide(L)'
;MPAAGGATGNAAGSSAGSSAGAEPGVRLPAAFLARALDGAAPDSPVTVLAVDRAGTLPAGPERDALLAALLTGPHAGSAPEGLLAAAVGAETDAPVLAALAHPDCPEEWHAAVAARRADERLGALAHAGAHPASRAAVVAELRRRVPAPAPVTPEAVERPDAARLVLRSPDLAPEVLAAAVALLPGPPAQLTEGQELNAWVAAHGAALSAWRALWREVLTTHADRVTALWALLSRDADAPAGGQASGRTGERAGEQAREQTGEQTRAVVAELLLGTLPHALPAALLVELAEADLARFAGAALTSRVCRLRVEGHAPEEAAARVAEELAALPEPDRRLPSAYLGTFGATPERGLAAATDWIARALAERWRPLLEPDTDHRLPWRSPPETRAALRARYAEAALAALALWRPRPGFPVCQPGQLAWLAELARLLPADQRPALAERAGALLADAREGRAHRRRRRGAYPAAEDPAFDRALHATRRALGLDRRERPADAPLDELSWQPAAVLDALAGPGATDGTLERLLLAHAVRGYPLGPAFDSLLARHSAPADALHRLTGQLRTLLGPHPGAAGAWTEAVTVSPHRTRATLRALPAHLALAAPPPPPDEAGALPTVLSLVTEALAARPAAWHHFATGPLRDRPLGEALDRALARPAGR
;
A
#
# COMPACT_ATOMS: atom_id res chain seq x y z
N MET A 1 -41.79 -10.70 47.04
CA MET A 1 -42.51 -11.45 48.09
C MET A 1 -43.11 -12.70 47.49
N PRO A 2 -43.22 -13.82 48.23
CA PRO A 2 -42.49 -14.27 49.42
C PRO A 2 -41.89 -15.69 49.14
N ALA A 3 -41.28 -16.49 50.00
CA ALA A 3 -41.21 -16.68 51.46
C ALA A 3 -39.86 -17.43 51.71
N ALA A 4 -39.02 -17.13 52.70
CA ALA A 4 -39.20 -17.16 54.15
C ALA A 4 -39.20 -18.59 54.76
N GLY A 5 -38.34 -18.78 55.77
CA GLY A 5 -38.35 -19.86 56.77
C GLY A 5 -37.17 -20.83 56.66
N GLY A 6 -36.34 -21.09 57.66
CA GLY A 6 -36.31 -20.69 59.07
C GLY A 6 -35.33 -21.59 59.84
N ALA A 7 -34.47 -20.98 60.66
CA ALA A 7 -34.23 -21.26 62.10
C ALA A 7 -34.12 -22.75 62.52
N THR A 8 -33.06 -23.18 63.21
CA THR A 8 -32.88 -22.96 64.66
C THR A 8 -31.52 -23.56 65.10
N GLY A 9 -30.76 -22.85 65.95
CA GLY A 9 -30.39 -23.32 67.29
C GLY A 9 -28.99 -24.01 67.31
N ASN A 10 -28.11 -23.87 68.29
CA ASN A 10 -28.23 -23.32 69.62
C ASN A 10 -26.82 -23.01 70.18
N ALA A 11 -26.77 -22.19 71.22
CA ALA A 11 -25.58 -21.70 71.90
C ALA A 11 -24.82 -22.76 72.74
N ALA A 12 -23.50 -22.61 72.80
CA ALA A 12 -22.61 -22.84 73.95
C ALA A 12 -21.20 -22.39 73.50
N GLY A 13 -20.59 -21.37 74.07
CA GLY A 13 -19.93 -21.47 75.37
C GLY A 13 -18.73 -20.53 75.34
N SER A 14 -18.85 -19.41 76.04
CA SER A 14 -17.73 -18.54 76.36
C SER A 14 -16.65 -19.32 77.11
N SER A 15 -15.42 -19.27 76.61
CA SER A 15 -14.25 -19.27 77.49
C SER A 15 -13.30 -18.18 76.99
N ALA A 16 -13.24 -17.12 77.78
CA ALA A 16 -12.25 -16.07 77.67
C ALA A 16 -10.87 -16.69 77.93
N GLY A 17 -9.94 -16.46 77.00
CA GLY A 17 -8.58 -16.97 77.06
C GLY A 17 -7.62 -16.02 76.35
N SER A 18 -7.30 -14.93 77.04
CA SER A 18 -6.07 -14.14 76.89
C SER A 18 -5.75 -13.57 75.50
N SER A 19 -6.38 -12.45 75.20
CA SER A 19 -5.83 -11.45 74.27
C SER A 19 -4.57 -10.83 74.88
N ALA A 20 -3.40 -11.36 74.56
CA ALA A 20 -2.18 -10.57 74.57
C ALA A 20 -2.19 -9.68 73.32
N GLY A 21 -2.55 -8.41 73.51
CA GLY A 21 -2.55 -7.42 72.45
C GLY A 21 -1.13 -7.19 71.92
N ALA A 22 -0.86 -7.69 70.72
CA ALA A 22 0.19 -7.14 69.89
C ALA A 22 -0.37 -5.84 69.29
N GLU A 23 0.19 -4.70 69.69
CA GLU A 23 -0.13 -3.42 69.06
C GLU A 23 0.05 -3.52 67.53
N PRO A 24 -0.77 -2.80 66.72
CA PRO A 24 -0.55 -2.74 65.29
C PRO A 24 0.74 -1.94 65.04
N GLY A 25 1.87 -2.62 65.07
CA GLY A 25 3.18 -2.05 64.77
C GLY A 25 3.12 -1.31 63.43
N VAL A 26 3.72 -0.12 63.40
CA VAL A 26 3.80 0.73 62.21
C VAL A 26 4.41 -0.07 61.06
N ARG A 27 3.60 -0.48 60.08
CA ARG A 27 4.06 -1.22 58.89
C ARG A 27 4.57 -0.23 57.86
N LEU A 28 5.87 -0.25 57.60
CA LEU A 28 6.47 0.59 56.57
C LEU A 28 5.98 0.18 55.16
N PRO A 29 5.75 1.15 54.25
CA PRO A 29 5.36 0.85 52.87
C PRO A 29 6.41 0.00 52.14
N ALA A 30 5.97 -0.96 51.31
CA ALA A 30 6.88 -1.83 50.54
C ALA A 30 7.82 -1.03 49.63
N ALA A 31 7.32 0.03 48.99
CA ALA A 31 8.12 0.92 48.14
C ALA A 31 9.21 1.68 48.93
N PHE A 32 8.94 2.01 50.20
CA PHE A 32 9.95 2.62 51.07
C PHE A 32 11.04 1.61 51.41
N LEU A 33 10.65 0.40 51.82
CA LEU A 33 11.59 -0.67 52.13
C LEU A 33 12.44 -1.04 50.91
N ALA A 34 11.84 -1.20 49.73
CA ALA A 34 12.58 -1.50 48.50
C ALA A 34 13.68 -0.48 48.18
N ARG A 35 13.44 0.82 48.45
CA ARG A 35 14.46 1.87 48.29
C ARG A 35 15.50 1.85 49.41
N ALA A 36 15.08 1.54 50.63
CA ALA A 36 15.97 1.49 51.80
C ALA A 36 16.93 0.28 51.77
N LEU A 37 16.70 -0.70 50.90
CA LEU A 37 17.59 -1.85 50.70
C LEU A 37 18.83 -1.52 49.85
N ASP A 38 18.86 -0.35 49.18
CA ASP A 38 20.02 0.07 48.40
C ASP A 38 21.25 0.28 49.32
N GLY A 39 22.30 -0.51 49.10
CA GLY A 39 23.50 -0.54 49.95
C GLY A 39 23.33 -1.19 51.32
N ALA A 40 22.19 -1.81 51.62
CA ALA A 40 21.95 -2.49 52.90
C ALA A 40 22.72 -3.82 53.00
N ALA A 41 23.20 -4.15 54.19
CA ALA A 41 23.80 -5.46 54.47
C ALA A 41 22.73 -6.57 54.59
N PRO A 42 23.05 -7.84 54.28
CA PRO A 42 22.12 -8.98 54.40
C PRO A 42 21.45 -9.07 55.77
N ASP A 43 22.22 -8.86 56.85
CA ASP A 43 21.74 -8.98 58.23
C ASP A 43 21.25 -7.65 58.83
N SER A 44 21.08 -6.61 58.00
CA SER A 44 20.62 -5.32 58.49
C SER A 44 19.16 -5.39 58.98
N PRO A 45 18.77 -4.60 60.01
CA PRO A 45 17.39 -4.57 60.48
C PRO A 45 16.37 -4.22 59.38
N VAL A 46 16.79 -3.42 58.38
CA VAL A 46 15.96 -3.06 57.21
C VAL A 46 15.73 -4.27 56.31
N THR A 47 16.77 -5.08 56.08
CA THR A 47 16.67 -6.32 55.29
C THR A 47 15.76 -7.34 55.98
N VAL A 48 15.93 -7.56 57.28
CA VAL A 48 15.07 -8.48 58.06
C VAL A 48 13.61 -8.04 58.00
N LEU A 49 13.34 -6.75 58.21
CA LEU A 49 11.99 -6.19 58.12
C LEU A 49 11.40 -6.32 56.71
N ALA A 50 12.22 -6.15 55.67
CA ALA A 50 11.80 -6.31 54.29
C ALA A 50 11.47 -7.77 53.92
N VAL A 51 12.26 -8.74 54.40
CA VAL A 51 11.98 -10.17 54.19
C VAL A 51 10.68 -10.58 54.88
N ASP A 52 10.48 -10.19 56.15
CA ASP A 52 9.22 -10.44 56.88
C ASP A 52 8.03 -9.77 56.17
N ARG A 53 8.23 -8.53 55.71
CA ARG A 53 7.19 -7.81 54.96
C ARG A 53 6.85 -8.51 53.64
N ALA A 54 7.84 -9.01 52.90
CA ALA A 54 7.62 -9.76 51.66
C ALA A 54 6.90 -11.10 51.90
N GLY A 55 7.11 -11.74 53.07
CA GLY A 55 6.43 -12.97 53.47
C GLY A 55 4.96 -12.76 53.88
N THR A 56 4.61 -11.57 54.39
CA THR A 56 3.25 -11.25 54.86
C THR A 56 2.37 -10.56 53.83
N LEU A 57 2.96 -10.00 52.77
CA LEU A 57 2.23 -9.37 51.68
C LEU A 57 1.53 -10.43 50.81
N PRO A 58 0.30 -10.16 50.32
CA PRO A 58 -0.31 -11.00 49.28
C PRO A 58 0.52 -10.95 48.00
N ALA A 59 0.37 -11.97 47.14
CA ALA A 59 0.93 -11.91 45.79
C ALA A 59 0.42 -10.67 45.05
N GLY A 60 1.33 -9.98 44.37
CA GLY A 60 1.02 -8.72 43.71
C GLY A 60 2.25 -7.82 43.55
N PRO A 61 2.10 -6.68 42.87
CA PRO A 61 3.23 -5.85 42.43
C PRO A 61 4.08 -5.29 43.57
N GLU A 62 3.48 -5.00 44.73
CA GLU A 62 4.22 -4.49 45.90
C GLU A 62 5.14 -5.55 46.50
N ARG A 63 4.67 -6.79 46.60
CA ARG A 63 5.47 -7.92 47.08
C ARG A 63 6.59 -8.23 46.09
N ASP A 64 6.25 -8.30 44.81
CA ASP A 64 7.17 -8.62 43.73
C ASP A 64 8.31 -7.60 43.61
N ALA A 65 8.02 -6.31 43.71
CA ALA A 65 9.03 -5.26 43.71
C ALA A 65 9.98 -5.38 44.92
N LEU A 66 9.46 -5.76 46.09
CA LEU A 66 10.25 -5.96 47.29
C LEU A 66 11.14 -7.21 47.19
N LEU A 67 10.62 -8.31 46.63
CA LEU A 67 11.38 -9.53 46.35
C LEU A 67 12.53 -9.27 45.37
N ALA A 68 12.27 -8.52 44.29
CA ALA A 68 13.29 -8.14 43.32
C ALA A 68 14.39 -7.26 43.96
N ALA A 69 14.01 -6.29 44.79
CA ALA A 69 14.97 -5.42 45.50
C ALA A 69 15.85 -6.21 46.49
N LEU A 70 15.26 -7.18 47.21
CA LEU A 70 16.01 -8.05 48.12
C LEU A 70 17.07 -8.89 47.38
N LEU A 71 16.71 -9.49 46.25
CA LEU A 71 17.58 -10.37 45.46
C LEU A 71 18.63 -9.62 44.62
N THR A 72 18.39 -8.35 44.30
CA THR A 72 19.36 -7.52 43.55
C THR A 72 20.26 -6.69 44.46
N GLY A 73 19.88 -6.50 45.74
CA GLY A 73 20.66 -5.77 46.73
C GLY A 73 21.28 -6.70 47.78
N PRO A 74 20.75 -6.72 49.02
CA PRO A 74 21.40 -7.37 50.17
C PRO A 74 21.60 -8.88 49.99
N HIS A 75 20.75 -9.55 49.21
CA HIS A 75 20.85 -10.98 48.92
C HIS A 75 21.32 -11.27 47.49
N ALA A 76 22.13 -10.40 46.88
CA ALA A 76 22.64 -10.64 45.52
C ALA A 76 23.68 -11.76 45.44
N GLY A 77 24.44 -11.99 46.53
CA GLY A 77 25.51 -12.99 46.58
C GLY A 77 25.12 -14.31 47.24
N SER A 78 24.15 -14.29 48.15
CA SER A 78 23.55 -15.48 48.73
C SER A 78 22.15 -15.18 49.26
N ALA A 79 21.20 -16.08 49.00
CA ALA A 79 19.80 -15.88 49.31
C ALA A 79 19.19 -17.16 49.91
N PRO A 80 18.31 -17.04 50.92
CA PRO A 80 17.62 -18.20 51.47
C PRO A 80 16.65 -18.79 50.44
N GLU A 81 16.56 -20.12 50.41
CA GLU A 81 15.75 -20.86 49.43
C GLU A 81 14.28 -20.39 49.40
N GLY A 82 13.69 -20.09 50.56
CA GLY A 82 12.32 -19.59 50.65
C GLY A 82 12.10 -18.24 49.95
N LEU A 83 13.12 -17.38 49.92
CA LEU A 83 13.07 -16.09 49.21
C LEU A 83 13.15 -16.31 47.69
N LEU A 84 14.05 -17.17 47.25
CA LEU A 84 14.18 -17.53 45.83
C LEU A 84 12.91 -18.24 45.32
N ALA A 85 12.33 -19.16 46.10
CA ALA A 85 11.10 -19.87 45.77
C ALA A 85 9.90 -18.92 45.67
N ALA A 86 9.80 -17.96 46.60
CA ALA A 86 8.77 -16.92 46.56
C ALA A 86 8.90 -16.03 45.32
N ALA A 87 10.13 -15.67 44.94
CA ALA A 87 10.40 -14.85 43.77
C ALA A 87 10.18 -15.59 42.44
N VAL A 88 10.50 -16.89 42.37
CA VAL A 88 10.19 -17.76 41.22
C VAL A 88 8.67 -17.91 41.01
N GLY A 89 7.90 -17.93 42.10
CA GLY A 89 6.44 -18.00 42.09
C GLY A 89 5.72 -16.66 41.85
N ALA A 90 6.45 -15.56 41.69
CA ALA A 90 5.88 -14.22 41.51
C ALA A 90 5.17 -14.05 40.16
N GLU A 91 4.22 -13.12 40.08
CA GLU A 91 3.45 -12.89 38.85
C GLU A 91 4.26 -12.07 37.84
N THR A 92 5.00 -11.07 38.32
CA THR A 92 5.82 -10.19 37.47
C THR A 92 7.19 -10.77 37.16
N ASP A 93 7.79 -10.35 36.05
CA ASP A 93 9.05 -10.93 35.55
C ASP A 93 10.28 -10.47 36.37
N ALA A 94 10.26 -9.28 36.97
CA ALA A 94 11.42 -8.72 37.67
C ALA A 94 11.96 -9.61 38.82
N PRO A 95 11.15 -10.06 39.81
CA PRO A 95 11.62 -10.96 40.86
C PRO A 95 12.03 -12.34 40.32
N VAL A 96 11.36 -12.83 39.27
CA VAL A 96 11.65 -14.13 38.65
C VAL A 96 13.00 -14.11 37.98
N LEU A 97 13.29 -13.07 37.21
CA LEU A 97 14.59 -12.86 36.56
C LEU A 97 15.70 -12.69 37.59
N ALA A 98 15.45 -11.94 38.67
CA ALA A 98 16.40 -11.80 39.77
C ALA A 98 16.70 -13.15 40.44
N ALA A 99 15.68 -13.97 40.69
CA ALA A 99 15.85 -15.29 41.27
C ALA A 99 16.60 -16.25 40.34
N LEU A 100 16.23 -16.32 39.05
CA LEU A 100 16.90 -17.20 38.09
C LEU A 100 18.34 -16.77 37.75
N ALA A 101 18.69 -15.51 37.96
CA ALA A 101 20.06 -15.04 37.79
C ALA A 101 20.93 -15.24 39.05
N HIS A 102 20.31 -15.59 40.19
CA HIS A 102 21.00 -15.71 41.46
C HIS A 102 21.87 -16.99 41.51
N PRO A 103 23.11 -16.93 42.04
CA PRO A 103 24.04 -18.08 42.05
C PRO A 103 23.52 -19.30 42.82
N ASP A 104 22.73 -19.08 43.88
CA ASP A 104 22.13 -20.16 44.69
C ASP A 104 20.83 -20.73 44.08
N CYS A 105 20.41 -20.30 42.88
CA CYS A 105 19.20 -20.82 42.24
C CYS A 105 19.40 -22.25 41.73
N PRO A 106 18.57 -23.23 42.13
CA PRO A 106 18.63 -24.59 41.59
C PRO A 106 18.36 -24.63 40.07
N GLU A 107 19.18 -25.38 39.32
CA GLU A 107 19.05 -25.48 37.85
C GLU A 107 17.67 -25.99 37.41
N GLU A 108 17.06 -26.89 38.18
CA GLU A 108 15.73 -27.46 37.95
C GLU A 108 14.61 -26.42 37.95
N TRP A 109 14.80 -25.28 38.63
CA TRP A 109 13.81 -24.21 38.67
C TRP A 109 13.70 -23.48 37.34
N HIS A 110 14.77 -23.43 36.53
CA HIS A 110 14.73 -22.82 35.21
C HIS A 110 13.73 -23.53 34.29
N ALA A 111 13.78 -24.87 34.27
CA ALA A 111 12.83 -25.69 33.50
C ALA A 111 11.41 -25.58 34.05
N ALA A 112 11.24 -25.63 35.37
CA ALA A 112 9.93 -25.50 36.01
C ALA A 112 9.27 -24.14 35.75
N VAL A 113 10.05 -23.04 35.77
CA VAL A 113 9.56 -21.70 35.46
C VAL A 113 9.17 -21.58 33.99
N ALA A 114 10.04 -22.01 33.07
CA ALA A 114 9.74 -21.99 31.64
C ALA A 114 8.43 -22.76 31.33
N ALA A 115 8.25 -23.95 31.92
CA ALA A 115 7.06 -24.77 31.71
C ALA A 115 5.75 -24.13 32.19
N ARG A 116 5.78 -23.32 33.26
CA ARG A 116 4.58 -22.68 33.84
C ARG A 116 4.24 -21.33 33.22
N ARG A 117 5.19 -20.67 32.55
CA ARG A 117 5.01 -19.31 32.02
C ARG A 117 4.16 -19.29 30.76
N ALA A 118 3.37 -18.23 30.60
CA ALA A 118 2.63 -17.96 29.36
C ALA A 118 3.59 -17.72 28.18
N ASP A 119 3.15 -18.02 26.96
CA ASP A 119 3.96 -17.94 25.75
C ASP A 119 4.57 -16.53 25.55
N GLU A 120 3.81 -15.48 25.82
CA GLU A 120 4.22 -14.08 25.69
C GLU A 120 5.34 -13.68 26.65
N ARG A 121 5.52 -14.45 27.73
CA ARG A 121 6.51 -14.16 28.80
C ARG A 121 7.79 -14.98 28.64
N LEU A 122 7.81 -15.99 27.79
CA LEU A 122 9.00 -16.83 27.59
C LEU A 122 10.21 -16.03 27.08
N GLY A 123 9.99 -15.02 26.24
CA GLY A 123 11.07 -14.19 25.69
C GLY A 123 11.83 -13.38 26.76
N ALA A 124 11.14 -12.97 27.84
CA ALA A 124 11.76 -12.23 28.94
C ALA A 124 12.79 -13.08 29.71
N LEU A 125 12.57 -14.40 29.81
CA LEU A 125 13.48 -15.34 30.50
C LEU A 125 14.76 -15.65 29.72
N ALA A 126 14.78 -15.32 28.43
CA ALA A 126 15.77 -15.75 27.47
C ALA A 126 16.53 -14.58 26.84
N HIS A 127 16.64 -13.46 27.55
CA HIS A 127 17.38 -12.30 27.06
C HIS A 127 18.90 -12.59 26.96
N ALA A 128 19.66 -11.77 26.23
CA ALA A 128 21.07 -12.02 25.92
C ALA A 128 21.99 -12.08 27.15
N GLY A 129 21.55 -11.49 28.27
CA GLY A 129 22.22 -11.55 29.58
C GLY A 129 21.72 -12.64 30.53
N ALA A 130 20.70 -13.43 30.15
CA ALA A 130 20.09 -14.43 31.03
C ALA A 130 21.05 -15.57 31.37
N HIS A 131 20.80 -16.28 32.47
CA HIS A 131 21.58 -17.47 32.84
C HIS A 131 21.49 -18.56 31.74
N PRO A 132 22.59 -19.28 31.41
CA PRO A 132 22.58 -20.33 30.37
C PRO A 132 21.50 -21.40 30.57
N ALA A 133 21.23 -21.80 31.82
CA ALA A 133 20.18 -22.76 32.14
C ALA A 133 18.76 -22.23 31.80
N SER A 134 18.50 -20.93 31.98
CA SER A 134 17.23 -20.30 31.56
C SER A 134 17.05 -20.38 30.04
N ARG A 135 18.12 -20.09 29.28
CA ARG A 135 18.09 -20.12 27.82
C ARG A 135 17.84 -21.53 27.30
N ALA A 136 18.55 -22.52 27.86
CA ALA A 136 18.35 -23.93 27.53
C ALA A 136 16.94 -24.41 27.87
N ALA A 137 16.41 -24.02 29.03
CA ALA A 137 15.04 -24.33 29.44
C ALA A 137 14.00 -23.74 28.49
N VAL A 138 14.16 -22.48 28.07
CA VAL A 138 13.25 -21.84 27.10
C VAL A 138 13.34 -22.53 25.73
N VAL A 139 14.53 -22.91 25.25
CA VAL A 139 14.67 -23.66 23.99
C VAL A 139 13.97 -25.02 24.07
N ALA A 140 14.14 -25.76 25.16
CA ALA A 140 13.47 -27.04 25.37
C ALA A 140 11.95 -26.88 25.42
N GLU A 141 11.47 -25.85 26.11
CA GLU A 141 10.05 -25.55 26.24
C GLU A 141 9.42 -25.11 24.92
N LEU A 142 10.12 -24.30 24.11
CA LEU A 142 9.68 -23.93 22.76
C LEU A 142 9.48 -25.16 21.88
N ARG A 143 10.43 -26.10 21.88
CA ARG A 143 10.33 -27.37 21.13
C ARG A 143 9.21 -28.26 21.66
N ARG A 144 8.90 -28.19 22.95
CA ARG A 144 7.79 -28.93 23.56
C ARG A 144 6.43 -28.35 23.14
N ARG A 145 6.29 -27.02 23.10
CA ARG A 145 5.05 -26.32 22.72
C ARG A 145 4.81 -26.34 21.22
N VAL A 146 5.87 -26.26 20.43
CA VAL A 146 5.83 -26.26 18.96
C VAL A 146 6.69 -27.44 18.47
N PRO A 147 6.10 -28.65 18.37
CA PRO A 147 6.86 -29.85 18.04
C PRO A 147 7.35 -29.90 16.60
N ALA A 148 6.62 -29.25 15.66
CA ALA A 148 7.02 -29.16 14.26
C ALA A 148 6.45 -27.89 13.59
N PRO A 149 7.19 -27.25 12.69
CA PRO A 149 6.68 -26.12 11.91
C PRO A 149 5.59 -26.59 10.94
N ALA A 150 4.42 -25.96 11.01
CA ALA A 150 3.32 -26.18 10.08
C ALA A 150 3.29 -25.09 9.00
N PRO A 151 2.66 -25.33 7.82
CA PRO A 151 2.37 -24.26 6.86
C PRO A 151 1.55 -23.15 7.51
N VAL A 152 1.89 -21.90 7.22
CA VAL A 152 1.12 -20.75 7.69
C VAL A 152 -0.31 -20.77 7.16
N THR A 153 -1.27 -20.49 8.04
CA THR A 153 -2.67 -20.27 7.69
C THR A 153 -3.05 -18.80 7.92
N PRO A 154 -4.15 -18.30 7.34
CA PRO A 154 -4.62 -16.94 7.62
C PRO A 154 -4.87 -16.69 9.11
N GLU A 155 -5.35 -17.70 9.85
CA GLU A 155 -5.66 -17.64 11.29
C GLU A 155 -4.41 -17.54 12.16
N ALA A 156 -3.24 -17.92 11.64
CA ALA A 156 -1.96 -17.81 12.35
C ALA A 156 -1.59 -16.36 12.69
N VAL A 157 -2.23 -15.39 12.03
CA VAL A 157 -2.10 -13.97 12.39
C VAL A 157 -2.77 -13.68 13.73
N GLU A 158 -3.97 -14.22 13.94
CA GLU A 158 -4.82 -13.96 15.11
C GLU A 158 -4.38 -14.75 16.34
N ARG A 159 -3.82 -15.95 16.14
CA ARG A 159 -3.35 -16.84 17.20
C ARG A 159 -1.88 -17.18 16.98
N PRO A 160 -0.96 -16.27 17.36
CA PRO A 160 0.47 -16.52 17.23
C PRO A 160 0.88 -17.68 18.16
N ASP A 161 1.76 -18.56 17.67
CA ASP A 161 2.35 -19.62 18.48
C ASP A 161 3.44 -19.09 19.43
N ALA A 162 3.93 -19.97 20.31
CA ALA A 162 4.97 -19.64 21.28
C ALA A 162 6.26 -19.13 20.62
N ALA A 163 6.65 -19.67 19.46
CA ALA A 163 7.87 -19.26 18.75
C ALA A 163 7.76 -17.82 18.25
N ARG A 164 6.62 -17.48 17.62
CA ARG A 164 6.33 -16.11 17.17
C ARG A 164 6.24 -15.13 18.33
N LEU A 165 5.61 -15.52 19.44
CA LEU A 165 5.49 -14.67 20.63
C LEU A 165 6.84 -14.38 21.27
N VAL A 166 7.72 -15.38 21.39
CA VAL A 166 9.09 -15.19 21.89
C VAL A 166 9.86 -14.20 21.02
N LEU A 167 9.76 -14.31 19.69
CA LEU A 167 10.45 -13.44 18.74
C LEU A 167 10.08 -11.95 18.81
N ARG A 168 9.02 -11.58 19.53
CA ARG A 168 8.68 -10.18 19.82
C ARG A 168 9.62 -9.52 20.82
N SER A 169 10.41 -10.31 21.54
CA SER A 169 11.44 -9.79 22.45
C SER A 169 12.69 -9.40 21.64
N PRO A 170 13.15 -8.14 21.66
CA PRO A 170 14.27 -7.69 20.82
C PRO A 170 15.64 -8.21 21.31
N ASP A 171 15.81 -8.42 22.61
CA ASP A 171 17.10 -8.78 23.22
C ASP A 171 17.28 -10.28 23.47
N LEU A 172 16.85 -11.15 22.55
CA LEU A 172 16.97 -12.61 22.75
C LEU A 172 18.40 -13.12 22.68
N ALA A 173 18.74 -14.13 23.49
CA ALA A 173 19.98 -14.87 23.32
C ALA A 173 20.06 -15.54 21.92
N PRO A 174 21.25 -15.62 21.28
CA PRO A 174 21.42 -16.20 19.94
C PRO A 174 20.84 -17.61 19.74
N GLU A 175 21.04 -18.49 20.71
CA GLU A 175 20.53 -19.86 20.72
C GLU A 175 19.00 -19.93 20.78
N VAL A 176 18.36 -19.00 21.50
CA VAL A 176 16.90 -18.92 21.60
C VAL A 176 16.31 -18.30 20.34
N LEU A 177 16.96 -17.25 19.80
CA LEU A 177 16.59 -16.68 18.50
C LEU A 177 16.62 -17.76 17.41
N ALA A 178 17.72 -18.52 17.33
CA ALA A 178 17.87 -19.59 16.35
C ALA A 178 16.80 -20.69 16.51
N ALA A 179 16.54 -21.12 17.76
CA ALA A 179 15.50 -22.11 18.03
C ALA A 179 14.10 -21.61 17.66
N ALA A 180 13.76 -20.37 18.00
CA ALA A 180 12.45 -19.80 17.69
C ALA A 180 12.26 -19.59 16.17
N VAL A 181 13.29 -19.14 15.45
CA VAL A 181 13.25 -18.98 13.99
C VAL A 181 13.02 -20.33 13.29
N ALA A 182 13.68 -21.40 13.74
CA ALA A 182 13.52 -22.74 13.18
C ALA A 182 12.11 -23.34 13.42
N LEU A 183 11.36 -22.78 14.39
CA LEU A 183 10.01 -23.22 14.74
C LEU A 183 8.92 -22.33 14.13
N LEU A 184 9.27 -21.28 13.39
CA LEU A 184 8.29 -20.45 12.68
C LEU A 184 7.51 -21.27 11.64
N PRO A 185 6.25 -20.90 11.37
CA PRO A 185 5.48 -21.55 10.33
C PRO A 185 6.13 -21.37 8.95
N GLY A 186 6.06 -22.46 8.17
CA GLY A 186 6.56 -22.51 6.81
C GLY A 186 5.67 -21.75 5.81
N PRO A 187 6.03 -21.76 4.51
CA PRO A 187 5.24 -21.14 3.46
C PRO A 187 3.82 -21.73 3.40
N PRO A 188 2.86 -20.99 2.82
CA PRO A 188 1.50 -21.49 2.63
C PRO A 188 1.47 -22.82 1.88
N ALA A 189 0.50 -23.67 2.24
CA ALA A 189 0.33 -24.96 1.59
C ALA A 189 0.11 -24.81 0.07
N GLN A 190 0.75 -25.72 -0.69
CA GLN A 190 0.58 -25.82 -2.14
C GLN A 190 -0.78 -26.45 -2.48
N LEU A 191 -1.23 -26.23 -3.72
CA LEU A 191 -2.49 -26.80 -4.21
C LEU A 191 -2.42 -28.33 -4.18
N THR A 192 -3.43 -28.97 -3.58
CA THR A 192 -3.58 -30.43 -3.58
C THR A 192 -4.62 -30.90 -4.60
N GLU A 193 -4.49 -32.15 -5.03
CA GLU A 193 -5.43 -32.75 -5.97
C GLU A 193 -6.86 -32.78 -5.40
N GLY A 194 -7.84 -32.35 -6.19
CA GLY A 194 -9.26 -32.29 -5.80
C GLY A 194 -9.69 -30.99 -5.09
N GLN A 195 -8.76 -30.08 -4.80
CA GLN A 195 -9.11 -28.78 -4.23
C GLN A 195 -9.63 -27.81 -5.30
N GLU A 196 -10.66 -27.03 -4.97
CA GLU A 196 -11.21 -26.00 -5.86
C GLU A 196 -10.20 -24.85 -6.01
N LEU A 197 -9.83 -24.53 -7.26
CA LEU A 197 -8.74 -23.63 -7.59
C LEU A 197 -9.00 -22.20 -7.07
N ASN A 198 -10.21 -21.67 -7.20
CA ASN A 198 -10.47 -20.27 -6.81
C ASN A 198 -10.43 -20.09 -5.29
N ALA A 199 -11.02 -21.02 -4.54
CA ALA A 199 -10.96 -21.07 -3.09
C ALA A 199 -9.52 -21.23 -2.59
N TRP A 200 -8.74 -22.09 -3.25
CA TRP A 200 -7.31 -22.21 -2.96
C TRP A 200 -6.55 -20.92 -3.24
N VAL A 201 -6.73 -20.27 -4.40
CA VAL A 201 -6.05 -19.01 -4.74
C VAL A 201 -6.34 -17.94 -3.69
N ALA A 202 -7.60 -17.80 -3.25
CA ALA A 202 -7.98 -16.83 -2.23
C ALA A 202 -7.32 -17.14 -0.87
N ALA A 203 -7.41 -18.40 -0.40
CA ALA A 203 -6.83 -18.83 0.86
C ALA A 203 -5.29 -18.74 0.86
N HIS A 204 -4.65 -19.18 -0.23
CA HIS A 204 -3.21 -19.12 -0.42
C HIS A 204 -2.70 -17.67 -0.44
N GLY A 205 -3.42 -16.76 -1.11
CA GLY A 205 -3.09 -15.33 -1.11
C GLY A 205 -3.17 -14.69 0.28
N ALA A 206 -4.18 -15.03 1.07
CA ALA A 206 -4.32 -14.57 2.45
C ALA A 206 -3.21 -15.13 3.35
N ALA A 207 -2.92 -16.43 3.25
CA ALA A 207 -1.84 -17.09 3.98
C ALA A 207 -0.46 -16.53 3.60
N LEU A 208 -0.21 -16.27 2.32
CA LEU A 208 1.04 -15.65 1.86
C LEU A 208 1.21 -14.24 2.44
N SER A 209 0.13 -13.47 2.49
CA SER A 209 0.13 -12.13 3.10
C SER A 209 0.42 -12.18 4.60
N ALA A 210 -0.22 -13.12 5.31
CA ALA A 210 0.04 -13.39 6.73
C ALA A 210 1.50 -13.77 6.99
N TRP A 211 2.06 -14.65 6.16
CA TRP A 211 3.44 -15.10 6.26
C TRP A 211 4.45 -13.99 6.03
N ARG A 212 4.23 -13.15 5.01
CA ARG A 212 5.06 -11.96 4.75
C ARG A 212 4.98 -10.96 5.90
N ALA A 213 3.81 -10.80 6.51
CA ALA A 213 3.63 -9.93 7.67
C ALA A 213 4.38 -10.45 8.91
N LEU A 214 4.35 -11.75 9.16
CA LEU A 214 5.11 -12.41 10.21
C LEU A 214 6.61 -12.18 10.04
N TRP A 215 7.17 -12.48 8.86
CA TRP A 215 8.60 -12.26 8.63
C TRP A 215 8.99 -10.80 8.71
N ARG A 216 8.13 -9.89 8.24
CA ARG A 216 8.35 -8.45 8.41
C ARG A 216 8.45 -8.07 9.88
N GLU A 217 7.53 -8.54 10.73
CA GLU A 217 7.55 -8.33 12.18
C GLU A 217 8.88 -8.79 12.78
N VAL A 218 9.30 -10.04 12.49
CA VAL A 218 10.57 -10.61 12.97
C VAL A 218 11.77 -9.77 12.55
N LEU A 219 11.87 -9.41 11.26
CA LEU A 219 12.97 -8.63 10.72
C LEU A 219 13.02 -7.22 11.35
N THR A 220 11.87 -6.59 11.57
CA THR A 220 11.81 -5.25 12.19
C THR A 220 12.16 -5.26 13.67
N THR A 221 11.74 -6.27 14.42
CA THR A 221 12.09 -6.42 15.84
C THR A 221 13.57 -6.69 16.03
N HIS A 222 14.19 -7.44 15.11
CA HIS A 222 15.59 -7.87 15.16
C HIS A 222 16.46 -7.19 14.10
N ALA A 223 16.18 -5.91 13.82
CA ALA A 223 16.85 -5.16 12.73
C ALA A 223 18.39 -5.14 12.88
N ASP A 224 18.92 -5.12 14.10
CA ASP A 224 20.36 -5.15 14.35
C ASP A 224 21.02 -6.52 14.10
N ARG A 225 20.21 -7.56 13.93
CA ARG A 225 20.63 -8.97 13.81
C ARG A 225 20.29 -9.59 12.47
N VAL A 226 19.94 -8.79 11.46
CA VAL A 226 19.59 -9.25 10.11
C VAL A 226 20.65 -10.17 9.49
N THR A 227 21.94 -9.92 9.71
CA THR A 227 23.02 -10.81 9.22
C THR A 227 22.99 -12.18 9.89
N ALA A 228 22.70 -12.24 11.19
CA ALA A 228 22.58 -13.50 11.92
C ALA A 228 21.32 -14.26 11.46
N LEU A 229 20.20 -13.57 11.27
CA LEU A 229 18.97 -14.15 10.73
C LEU A 229 19.19 -14.70 9.31
N TRP A 230 19.84 -13.94 8.44
CA TRP A 230 20.18 -14.40 7.08
C TRP A 230 21.08 -15.63 7.09
N ALA A 231 22.06 -15.68 7.99
CA ALA A 231 22.94 -16.83 8.14
C ALA A 231 22.20 -18.08 8.63
N LEU A 232 21.21 -17.94 9.53
CA LEU A 232 20.37 -19.05 9.97
C LEU A 232 19.60 -19.67 8.80
N LEU A 233 18.99 -18.82 7.97
CA LEU A 233 18.26 -19.25 6.77
C LEU A 233 19.14 -19.85 5.68
N SER A 234 20.46 -19.57 5.72
CA SER A 234 21.42 -20.11 4.76
C SER A 234 21.99 -21.47 5.19
N ARG A 235 22.16 -21.72 6.51
CA ARG A 235 22.71 -22.99 7.02
C ARG A 235 21.80 -24.18 6.79
N ASP A 236 20.49 -23.99 6.81
CA ASP A 236 19.53 -25.06 6.56
C ASP A 236 19.56 -25.55 5.09
N ALA A 237 20.12 -24.78 4.17
CA ALA A 237 20.37 -25.20 2.78
C ALA A 237 21.67 -26.00 2.62
N ASP A 238 22.67 -25.76 3.49
CA ASP A 238 24.02 -26.33 3.37
C ASP A 238 24.26 -27.55 4.27
N ALA A 239 23.30 -27.94 5.12
CA ALA A 239 23.45 -29.12 5.97
C ALA A 239 23.59 -30.39 5.11
N PRO A 240 24.77 -31.06 5.09
CA PRO A 240 24.96 -32.24 4.27
C PRO A 240 24.00 -33.31 4.76
N ALA A 241 23.29 -33.94 3.82
CA ALA A 241 22.44 -35.11 4.04
C ALA A 241 23.29 -36.23 4.69
N GLY A 242 23.35 -36.20 6.03
CA GLY A 242 24.11 -37.13 6.84
C GLY A 242 23.50 -38.52 6.69
N GLY A 243 24.22 -39.38 6.00
CA GLY A 243 23.73 -40.69 5.56
C GLY A 243 23.33 -41.62 6.70
N GLN A 244 22.24 -42.35 6.45
CA GLN A 244 22.28 -43.80 6.30
C GLN A 244 21.11 -44.22 5.42
N ALA A 245 21.45 -44.73 4.23
CA ALA A 245 20.52 -45.17 3.22
C ALA A 245 19.83 -46.49 3.63
N SER A 246 18.52 -46.44 3.89
CA SER A 246 17.52 -47.45 3.46
C SER A 246 16.09 -47.05 3.85
N GLY A 247 15.45 -46.24 3.00
CA GLY A 247 14.02 -45.84 3.11
C GLY A 247 13.49 -45.13 1.85
N ARG A 248 13.70 -45.74 0.67
CA ARG A 248 14.00 -45.06 -0.61
C ARG A 248 12.93 -44.25 -1.38
N THR A 249 11.78 -43.89 -0.82
CA THR A 249 10.82 -43.02 -1.57
C THR A 249 10.13 -41.97 -0.72
N GLY A 250 9.74 -42.29 0.52
CA GLY A 250 9.13 -41.30 1.42
C GLY A 250 10.12 -40.26 1.96
N GLU A 251 11.35 -40.67 2.27
CA GLU A 251 12.38 -39.78 2.81
C GLU A 251 12.84 -38.73 1.79
N ARG A 252 13.00 -39.13 0.51
CA ARG A 252 13.39 -38.21 -0.58
C ARG A 252 12.34 -37.15 -0.86
N ALA A 253 11.05 -37.50 -0.80
CA ALA A 253 9.96 -36.54 -0.99
C ALA A 253 9.91 -35.52 0.17
N GLY A 254 10.15 -35.98 1.41
CA GLY A 254 10.25 -35.11 2.58
C GLY A 254 11.46 -34.17 2.54
N GLU A 255 12.60 -34.64 2.04
CA GLU A 255 13.82 -33.84 1.90
C GLU A 255 13.66 -32.74 0.83
N GLN A 256 13.14 -33.07 -0.35
CA GLN A 256 12.85 -32.10 -1.40
C GLN A 256 11.83 -31.04 -0.95
N ALA A 257 10.80 -31.43 -0.19
CA ALA A 257 9.82 -30.49 0.34
C ALA A 257 10.45 -29.49 1.33
N ARG A 258 11.42 -29.94 2.14
CA ARG A 258 12.16 -29.08 3.08
C ARG A 258 13.09 -28.11 2.36
N GLU A 259 13.82 -28.59 1.35
CA GLU A 259 14.70 -27.75 0.53
C GLU A 259 13.90 -26.63 -0.18
N GLN A 260 12.79 -26.99 -0.83
CA GLN A 260 11.89 -26.00 -1.47
C GLN A 260 11.31 -25.00 -0.47
N THR A 261 10.98 -25.46 0.74
CA THR A 261 10.49 -24.60 1.83
C THR A 261 11.55 -23.59 2.27
N GLY A 262 12.80 -24.04 2.41
CA GLY A 262 13.95 -23.18 2.73
C GLY A 262 14.19 -22.12 1.65
N GLU A 263 14.18 -22.52 0.38
CA GLU A 263 14.33 -21.60 -0.76
C GLU A 263 13.23 -20.54 -0.80
N GLN A 264 11.96 -20.94 -0.63
CA GLN A 264 10.83 -20.00 -0.60
C GLN A 264 10.94 -19.00 0.55
N THR A 265 11.34 -19.48 1.74
CA THR A 265 11.55 -18.64 2.91
C THR A 265 12.66 -17.62 2.66
N ARG A 266 13.79 -18.08 2.13
CA ARG A 266 14.92 -17.22 1.79
C ARG A 266 14.55 -16.17 0.75
N ALA A 267 13.80 -16.55 -0.28
CA ALA A 267 13.31 -15.61 -1.30
C ALA A 267 12.42 -14.52 -0.69
N VAL A 268 11.43 -14.88 0.13
CA VAL A 268 10.55 -13.90 0.79
C VAL A 268 11.32 -12.99 1.74
N VAL A 269 12.25 -13.54 2.53
CA VAL A 269 13.08 -12.75 3.44
C VAL A 269 13.99 -11.80 2.68
N ALA A 270 14.60 -12.23 1.57
CA ALA A 270 15.38 -11.35 0.69
C ALA A 270 14.56 -10.17 0.17
N GLU A 271 13.34 -10.43 -0.33
CA GLU A 271 12.44 -9.40 -0.83
C GLU A 271 12.04 -8.41 0.28
N LEU A 272 11.75 -8.91 1.49
CA LEU A 272 11.42 -8.08 2.64
C LEU A 272 12.62 -7.25 3.11
N LEU A 273 13.81 -7.82 3.21
CA LEU A 273 15.02 -7.10 3.60
C LEU A 273 15.30 -5.91 2.69
N LEU A 274 15.20 -6.09 1.36
CA LEU A 274 15.31 -4.99 0.40
C LEU A 274 14.19 -3.96 0.55
N GLY A 275 12.95 -4.42 0.71
CA GLY A 275 11.76 -3.57 0.73
C GLY A 275 11.46 -2.85 2.04
N THR A 276 11.98 -3.30 3.18
CA THR A 276 11.62 -2.75 4.49
C THR A 276 12.81 -2.25 5.30
N LEU A 277 13.97 -2.91 5.23
CA LEU A 277 15.12 -2.60 6.09
C LEU A 277 16.45 -2.46 5.33
N PRO A 278 16.51 -1.88 4.11
CA PRO A 278 17.77 -1.82 3.37
C PRO A 278 18.84 -0.97 4.08
N HIS A 279 18.44 -0.04 4.96
CA HIS A 279 19.34 0.77 5.77
C HIS A 279 20.06 -0.02 6.87
N ALA A 280 19.47 -1.12 7.36
CA ALA A 280 20.06 -1.98 8.40
C ALA A 280 21.03 -3.01 7.81
N LEU A 281 21.12 -3.14 6.49
CA LEU A 281 21.96 -4.13 5.82
C LEU A 281 23.42 -3.65 5.70
N PRO A 282 24.41 -4.48 6.06
CA PRO A 282 25.79 -4.27 5.66
C PRO A 282 25.92 -4.22 4.14
N ALA A 283 26.90 -3.45 3.64
CA ALA A 283 27.07 -3.21 2.20
C ALA A 283 27.13 -4.50 1.36
N ALA A 284 27.89 -5.51 1.80
CA ALA A 284 28.04 -6.78 1.07
C ALA A 284 26.70 -7.51 0.91
N LEU A 285 25.91 -7.60 1.98
CA LEU A 285 24.60 -8.27 1.94
C LEU A 285 23.58 -7.46 1.12
N LEU A 286 23.59 -6.13 1.23
CA LEU A 286 22.72 -5.29 0.40
C LEU A 286 22.99 -5.50 -1.09
N VAL A 287 24.27 -5.57 -1.49
CA VAL A 287 24.66 -5.83 -2.88
C VAL A 287 24.25 -7.25 -3.29
N GLU A 288 24.54 -8.27 -2.49
CA GLU A 288 24.13 -9.66 -2.77
C GLU A 288 22.63 -9.75 -3.08
N LEU A 289 21.78 -9.20 -2.20
CA LEU A 289 20.33 -9.27 -2.35
C LEU A 289 19.84 -8.46 -3.56
N ALA A 290 20.37 -7.26 -3.75
CA ALA A 290 19.97 -6.37 -4.85
C ALA A 290 20.36 -6.95 -6.22
N GLU A 291 21.56 -7.51 -6.33
CA GLU A 291 22.02 -8.18 -7.54
C GLU A 291 21.24 -9.45 -7.84
N ALA A 292 20.94 -10.25 -6.80
CA ALA A 292 20.09 -11.42 -6.96
C ALA A 292 18.68 -11.04 -7.45
N ASP A 293 18.08 -9.96 -6.94
CA ASP A 293 16.79 -9.47 -7.44
C ASP A 293 16.91 -8.97 -8.89
N LEU A 294 17.93 -8.19 -9.23
CA LEU A 294 18.17 -7.73 -10.61
C LEU A 294 18.44 -8.90 -11.57
N ALA A 295 19.07 -9.98 -11.13
CA ALA A 295 19.28 -11.16 -11.98
C ALA A 295 17.94 -11.78 -12.43
N ARG A 296 16.92 -11.77 -11.54
CA ARG A 296 15.56 -12.28 -11.85
C ARG A 296 14.85 -11.46 -12.92
N PHE A 297 15.25 -10.20 -13.15
CA PHE A 297 14.73 -9.38 -14.25
C PHE A 297 14.98 -10.03 -15.61
N ALA A 298 16.11 -10.75 -15.77
CA ALA A 298 16.44 -11.40 -17.04
C ALA A 298 15.36 -12.40 -17.48
N GLY A 299 14.77 -13.16 -16.54
CA GLY A 299 13.64 -14.04 -16.83
C GLY A 299 12.39 -13.30 -17.32
N ALA A 300 12.07 -12.15 -16.71
CA ALA A 300 10.94 -11.31 -17.13
C ALA A 300 11.18 -10.65 -18.49
N ALA A 301 12.41 -10.17 -18.74
CA ALA A 301 12.82 -9.63 -20.03
C ALA A 301 12.75 -10.68 -21.14
N LEU A 302 13.23 -11.90 -20.87
CA LEU A 302 13.14 -13.02 -21.81
C LEU A 302 11.69 -13.41 -22.09
N THR A 303 10.83 -13.41 -21.06
CA THR A 303 9.38 -13.66 -21.21
C THR A 303 8.75 -12.65 -22.17
N SER A 304 8.99 -11.35 -22.00
CA SER A 304 8.49 -10.32 -22.93
C SER A 304 8.96 -10.56 -24.37
N ARG A 305 10.21 -11.01 -24.57
CA ARG A 305 10.76 -11.30 -25.90
C ARG A 305 10.14 -12.55 -26.53
N VAL A 306 9.99 -13.64 -25.77
CA VAL A 306 9.30 -14.86 -26.20
C VAL A 306 7.88 -14.52 -26.64
N CYS A 307 7.14 -13.81 -25.80
CA CYS A 307 5.77 -13.38 -26.11
C CYS A 307 5.70 -12.53 -27.36
N ARG A 308 6.66 -11.62 -27.57
CA ARG A 308 6.75 -10.83 -28.80
C ARG A 308 6.92 -11.71 -30.04
N LEU A 309 7.89 -12.64 -30.02
CA LEU A 309 8.11 -13.57 -31.15
C LEU A 309 6.83 -14.34 -31.48
N ARG A 310 6.12 -14.81 -30.45
CA ARG A 310 4.86 -15.56 -30.62
C ARG A 310 3.75 -14.70 -31.22
N VAL A 311 3.61 -13.44 -30.80
CA VAL A 311 2.65 -12.47 -31.39
C VAL A 311 3.03 -12.09 -32.83
N GLU A 312 4.32 -12.05 -33.15
CA GLU A 312 4.84 -11.84 -34.52
C GLU A 312 4.65 -13.07 -35.44
N GLY A 313 4.07 -14.16 -34.92
CA GLY A 313 3.69 -15.35 -35.70
C GLY A 313 4.69 -16.50 -35.67
N HIS A 314 5.77 -16.40 -34.88
CA HIS A 314 6.73 -17.51 -34.75
C HIS A 314 6.10 -18.71 -34.05
N ALA A 315 6.35 -19.91 -34.58
CA ALA A 315 5.99 -21.16 -33.94
C ALA A 315 6.71 -21.32 -32.58
N PRO A 316 6.17 -22.08 -31.62
CA PRO A 316 6.81 -22.25 -30.30
C PRO A 316 8.25 -22.74 -30.39
N GLU A 317 8.53 -23.68 -31.29
CA GLU A 317 9.84 -24.28 -31.50
C GLU A 317 10.84 -23.28 -32.11
N GLU A 318 10.39 -22.43 -33.04
CA GLU A 318 11.20 -21.35 -33.61
C GLU A 318 11.55 -20.29 -32.56
N ALA A 319 10.55 -19.91 -31.75
CA ALA A 319 10.75 -18.98 -30.65
C ALA A 319 11.75 -19.56 -29.64
N ALA A 320 11.61 -20.84 -29.28
CA ALA A 320 12.51 -21.55 -28.38
C ALA A 320 13.95 -21.58 -28.93
N ALA A 321 14.13 -21.91 -30.21
CA ALA A 321 15.44 -21.93 -30.85
C ALA A 321 16.14 -20.56 -30.81
N ARG A 322 15.40 -19.46 -31.01
CA ARG A 322 15.94 -18.10 -30.99
C ARG A 322 16.36 -17.61 -29.60
N VAL A 323 15.81 -18.19 -28.55
CA VAL A 323 16.10 -17.80 -27.15
C VAL A 323 16.86 -18.86 -26.38
N ALA A 324 17.29 -19.95 -27.02
CA ALA A 324 17.84 -21.12 -26.35
C ALA A 324 19.07 -20.79 -25.50
N GLU A 325 20.01 -20.00 -26.02
CA GLU A 325 21.21 -19.59 -25.28
C GLU A 325 20.87 -18.75 -24.06
N GLU A 326 19.98 -17.77 -24.22
CA GLU A 326 19.54 -16.90 -23.11
C GLU A 326 18.78 -17.69 -22.05
N LEU A 327 17.90 -18.61 -22.47
CA LEU A 327 17.16 -19.47 -21.57
C LEU A 327 18.09 -20.41 -20.79
N ALA A 328 19.12 -20.96 -21.46
CA ALA A 328 20.13 -21.80 -20.82
C ALA A 328 21.02 -21.00 -19.85
N ALA A 329 21.26 -19.71 -20.11
CA ALA A 329 22.03 -18.84 -19.23
C ALA A 329 21.27 -18.45 -17.94
N LEU A 330 19.93 -18.53 -17.92
CA LEU A 330 19.14 -18.23 -16.72
C LEU A 330 19.32 -19.30 -15.62
N PRO A 331 19.25 -18.91 -14.33
CA PRO A 331 19.06 -19.85 -13.24
C PRO A 331 17.75 -20.65 -13.40
N GLU A 332 17.74 -21.91 -12.97
CA GLU A 332 16.58 -22.80 -13.05
C GLU A 332 15.24 -22.20 -12.57
N PRO A 333 15.16 -21.50 -11.40
CA PRO A 333 13.89 -20.91 -10.97
C PRO A 333 13.36 -19.84 -11.93
N ASP A 334 14.24 -19.12 -12.62
CA ASP A 334 13.89 -18.01 -13.52
C ASP A 334 13.53 -18.49 -14.94
N ARG A 335 13.83 -19.76 -15.29
CA ARG A 335 13.44 -20.39 -16.56
C ARG A 335 11.96 -20.70 -16.64
N ARG A 336 11.28 -20.86 -15.50
CA ARG A 336 9.89 -21.35 -15.42
C ARG A 336 8.91 -20.48 -16.23
N LEU A 337 8.97 -19.17 -16.02
CA LEU A 337 8.06 -18.23 -16.68
C LEU A 337 8.25 -18.17 -18.21
N PRO A 338 9.45 -17.95 -18.76
CA PRO A 338 9.64 -17.94 -20.21
C PRO A 338 9.30 -19.30 -20.84
N SER A 339 9.62 -20.41 -20.17
CA SER A 339 9.28 -21.76 -20.64
C SER A 339 7.77 -22.00 -20.71
N ALA A 340 6.99 -21.44 -19.78
CA ALA A 340 5.53 -21.55 -19.79
C ALA A 340 4.89 -20.94 -21.06
N TYR A 341 5.50 -19.90 -21.65
CA TYR A 341 5.05 -19.29 -22.90
C TYR A 341 5.60 -19.95 -24.17
N LEU A 342 6.61 -20.81 -24.03
CA LEU A 342 7.10 -21.69 -25.09
C LEU A 342 6.31 -23.01 -25.16
N GLY A 343 5.71 -23.43 -24.05
CA GLY A 343 4.95 -24.68 -23.95
C GLY A 343 3.49 -24.59 -24.42
N THR A 344 2.76 -25.69 -24.22
CA THR A 344 1.32 -25.82 -24.48
C THR A 344 0.43 -25.37 -23.33
N PHE A 345 1.02 -24.88 -22.23
CA PHE A 345 0.27 -24.19 -21.19
C PHE A 345 -0.46 -23.04 -21.87
N GLY A 346 -1.79 -23.02 -21.85
CA GLY A 346 -2.68 -22.10 -22.60
C GLY A 346 -2.57 -20.61 -22.23
N ALA A 347 -1.38 -20.14 -21.86
CA ALA A 347 -1.03 -18.75 -21.67
C ALA A 347 -1.07 -18.02 -23.02
N THR A 348 -1.88 -16.97 -23.09
CA THR A 348 -1.98 -16.10 -24.26
C THR A 348 -0.72 -15.22 -24.35
N PRO A 349 0.08 -15.30 -25.42
CA PRO A 349 1.32 -14.52 -25.56
C PRO A 349 1.12 -13.01 -25.32
N GLU A 350 -0.04 -12.48 -25.65
CA GLU A 350 -0.41 -11.08 -25.45
C GLU A 350 -0.33 -10.64 -23.99
N ARG A 351 -0.50 -11.56 -23.02
CA ARG A 351 -0.39 -11.24 -21.59
C ARG A 351 1.06 -11.07 -21.13
N GLY A 352 2.00 -11.78 -21.75
CA GLY A 352 3.41 -11.72 -21.35
C GLY A 352 4.21 -10.58 -22.01
N LEU A 353 3.63 -9.84 -22.96
CA LEU A 353 4.29 -8.68 -23.58
C LEU A 353 4.77 -7.65 -22.54
N ALA A 354 4.00 -7.44 -21.47
CA ALA A 354 4.31 -6.49 -20.40
C ALA A 354 5.13 -7.08 -19.24
N ALA A 355 5.58 -8.34 -19.32
CA ALA A 355 6.23 -9.03 -18.20
C ALA A 355 7.43 -8.26 -17.62
N ALA A 356 8.28 -7.69 -18.47
CA ALA A 356 9.42 -6.88 -18.05
C ALA A 356 9.00 -5.60 -17.29
N THR A 357 8.01 -4.86 -17.80
CA THR A 357 7.52 -3.64 -17.13
C THR A 357 6.73 -3.95 -15.87
N ASP A 358 5.99 -5.05 -15.84
CA ASP A 358 5.26 -5.51 -14.65
C ASP A 358 6.24 -5.94 -13.55
N TRP A 359 7.36 -6.56 -13.92
CA TRP A 359 8.44 -6.87 -12.99
C TRP A 359 9.02 -5.60 -12.38
N ILE A 360 9.34 -4.59 -13.19
CA ILE A 360 9.87 -3.30 -12.70
C ILE A 360 8.85 -2.62 -11.79
N ALA A 361 7.59 -2.51 -12.21
CA ALA A 361 6.54 -1.87 -11.41
C ALA A 361 6.38 -2.54 -10.03
N ARG A 362 6.39 -3.87 -10.00
CA ARG A 362 6.31 -4.64 -8.75
C ARG A 362 7.57 -4.49 -7.89
N ALA A 363 8.75 -4.60 -8.51
CA ALA A 363 10.03 -4.41 -7.84
C ALA A 363 10.13 -3.03 -7.19
N LEU A 364 9.66 -1.99 -7.89
CA LEU A 364 9.59 -0.63 -7.37
C LEU A 364 8.72 -0.58 -6.12
N ALA A 365 7.47 -1.05 -6.23
CA ALA A 365 6.48 -0.95 -5.18
C ALA A 365 6.84 -1.76 -3.92
N GLU A 366 7.49 -2.92 -4.09
CA GLU A 366 7.67 -3.89 -3.00
C GLU A 366 9.08 -3.93 -2.43
N ARG A 367 10.12 -3.59 -3.22
CA ARG A 367 11.52 -3.93 -2.88
C ARG A 367 12.50 -2.76 -3.03
N TRP A 368 12.39 -1.98 -4.10
CA TRP A 368 13.42 -1.00 -4.45
C TRP A 368 13.14 0.40 -3.97
N ARG A 369 11.87 0.73 -3.68
CA ARG A 369 11.49 2.09 -3.28
C ARG A 369 12.36 2.68 -2.16
N PRO A 370 12.59 2.02 -1.01
CA PRO A 370 13.36 2.65 0.06
C PRO A 370 14.83 2.86 -0.31
N LEU A 371 15.37 2.03 -1.22
CA LEU A 371 16.72 2.21 -1.75
C LEU A 371 16.79 3.36 -2.76
N LEU A 372 15.75 3.58 -3.56
CA LEU A 372 15.67 4.65 -4.56
C LEU A 372 15.31 6.02 -3.94
N GLU A 373 14.66 6.04 -2.77
CA GLU A 373 14.36 7.28 -2.05
C GLU A 373 15.66 8.05 -1.71
N PRO A 374 15.71 9.36 -2.01
CA PRO A 374 16.90 10.16 -1.80
C PRO A 374 17.29 10.19 -0.31
N ASP A 375 18.60 10.25 -0.05
CA ASP A 375 19.15 10.09 1.30
C ASP A 375 18.70 11.17 2.30
N THR A 376 18.08 12.25 1.82
CA THR A 376 17.57 13.37 2.62
C THR A 376 16.33 13.04 3.46
N ASP A 377 15.63 11.93 3.18
CA ASP A 377 14.35 11.60 3.82
C ASP A 377 14.45 10.48 4.89
N HIS A 378 15.64 9.90 5.08
CA HIS A 378 15.80 8.74 5.97
C HIS A 378 16.00 9.16 7.42
N ARG A 379 15.04 8.78 8.27
CA ARG A 379 15.10 8.96 9.73
C ARG A 379 16.15 8.07 10.41
N LEU A 380 16.71 7.09 9.70
CA LEU A 380 17.63 6.07 10.24
C LEU A 380 18.97 6.09 9.49
N PRO A 381 20.11 5.94 10.20
CA PRO A 381 21.42 5.89 9.56
C PRO A 381 21.58 4.61 8.73
N TRP A 382 22.15 4.75 7.54
CA TRP A 382 22.47 3.62 6.67
C TRP A 382 23.78 2.95 7.11
N ARG A 383 23.79 1.61 7.15
CA ARG A 383 25.01 0.82 7.34
C ARG A 383 25.84 0.64 6.07
N SER A 384 25.28 0.93 4.90
CA SER A 384 25.99 0.89 3.61
C SER A 384 26.55 2.27 3.23
N PRO A 385 27.67 2.34 2.47
CA PRO A 385 28.16 3.59 1.90
C PRO A 385 27.20 4.19 0.86
N PRO A 386 27.14 5.53 0.72
CA PRO A 386 26.30 6.20 -0.28
C PRO A 386 26.67 5.82 -1.72
N GLU A 387 27.94 5.54 -2.01
CA GLU A 387 28.41 5.14 -3.34
C GLU A 387 27.83 3.78 -3.74
N THR A 388 27.79 2.83 -2.80
CA THR A 388 27.18 1.52 -3.01
C THR A 388 25.69 1.66 -3.36
N ARG A 389 24.97 2.52 -2.63
CA ARG A 389 23.55 2.79 -2.93
C ARG A 389 23.38 3.44 -4.29
N ALA A 390 24.17 4.45 -4.61
CA ALA A 390 24.12 5.13 -5.90
C ALA A 390 24.33 4.17 -7.08
N ALA A 391 25.30 3.25 -6.96
CA ALA A 391 25.54 2.22 -7.96
C ALA A 391 24.33 1.29 -8.14
N LEU A 392 23.73 0.80 -7.04
CA LEU A 392 22.53 -0.04 -7.11
C LEU A 392 21.32 0.70 -7.73
N ARG A 393 21.12 1.97 -7.38
CA ARG A 393 20.08 2.83 -8.00
C ARG A 393 20.28 2.93 -9.51
N ALA A 394 21.51 3.14 -9.96
CA ALA A 394 21.83 3.21 -11.39
C ALA A 394 21.51 1.91 -12.12
N ARG A 395 21.89 0.75 -11.56
CA ARG A 395 21.59 -0.56 -12.16
C ARG A 395 20.10 -0.85 -12.25
N TYR A 396 19.33 -0.46 -11.23
CA TYR A 396 17.87 -0.56 -11.29
C TYR A 396 17.26 0.36 -12.37
N ALA A 397 17.77 1.58 -12.50
CA ALA A 397 17.34 2.49 -13.56
C ALA A 397 17.63 1.93 -14.96
N GLU A 398 18.80 1.32 -15.16
CA GLU A 398 19.15 0.63 -16.41
C GLU A 398 18.17 -0.51 -16.71
N ALA A 399 17.83 -1.34 -15.72
CA ALA A 399 16.82 -2.39 -15.88
C ALA A 399 15.44 -1.81 -16.25
N ALA A 400 15.04 -0.69 -15.66
CA ALA A 400 13.79 -0.01 -15.99
C ALA A 400 13.77 0.54 -17.44
N LEU A 401 14.89 1.12 -17.89
CA LEU A 401 15.03 1.57 -19.28
C LEU A 401 15.00 0.39 -20.26
N ALA A 402 15.64 -0.72 -19.91
CA ALA A 402 15.60 -1.95 -20.69
C ALA A 402 14.17 -2.53 -20.78
N ALA A 403 13.43 -2.54 -19.68
CA ALA A 403 12.04 -2.98 -19.66
C ALA A 403 11.15 -2.13 -20.57
N LEU A 404 11.30 -0.81 -20.54
CA LEU A 404 10.57 0.10 -21.43
C LEU A 404 10.93 -0.08 -22.90
N ALA A 405 12.19 -0.41 -23.21
CA ALA A 405 12.60 -0.73 -24.58
C ALA A 405 11.91 -2.01 -25.12
N LEU A 406 11.64 -2.98 -24.24
CA LEU A 406 10.94 -4.21 -24.57
C LEU A 406 9.43 -4.06 -24.62
N TRP A 407 8.87 -3.03 -23.99
CA TRP A 407 7.43 -2.82 -23.91
C TRP A 407 6.77 -2.69 -25.28
N ARG A 408 5.63 -3.36 -25.46
CA ARG A 408 4.82 -3.28 -26.67
C ARG A 408 3.33 -3.16 -26.31
N PRO A 409 2.53 -2.45 -27.11
CA PRO A 409 1.10 -2.36 -26.89
C PRO A 409 0.45 -3.73 -27.09
N ARG A 410 -0.57 -4.02 -26.27
CA ARG A 410 -1.35 -5.25 -26.41
C ARG A 410 -2.44 -5.05 -27.47
N PRO A 411 -2.54 -5.89 -28.51
CA PRO A 411 -3.55 -5.73 -29.55
C PRO A 411 -4.98 -5.70 -28.98
N GLY A 412 -5.72 -4.62 -29.25
CA GLY A 412 -7.11 -4.45 -28.80
C GLY A 412 -7.30 -4.09 -27.32
N PHE A 413 -6.22 -4.02 -26.53
CA PHE A 413 -6.26 -3.73 -25.09
C PHE A 413 -5.25 -2.64 -24.73
N PRO A 414 -5.52 -1.37 -25.09
CA PRO A 414 -4.62 -0.27 -24.76
C PRO A 414 -4.53 -0.06 -23.24
N VAL A 415 -3.45 0.59 -22.79
CA VAL A 415 -3.22 0.99 -21.40
C VAL A 415 -4.38 1.86 -20.93
N CYS A 416 -5.16 1.33 -19.99
CA CYS A 416 -6.41 1.94 -19.53
C CYS A 416 -6.58 1.89 -18.01
N GLN A 417 -5.62 1.33 -17.27
CA GLN A 417 -5.67 1.26 -15.80
C GLN A 417 -4.64 2.20 -15.16
N PRO A 418 -4.99 2.93 -14.08
CA PRO A 418 -4.08 3.87 -13.42
C PRO A 418 -2.76 3.21 -12.97
N GLY A 419 -2.84 1.96 -12.48
CA GLY A 419 -1.66 1.20 -12.01
C GLY A 419 -0.63 0.92 -13.11
N GLN A 420 -1.04 0.87 -14.38
CA GLN A 420 -0.12 0.68 -15.52
C GLN A 420 0.77 1.91 -15.77
N LEU A 421 0.40 3.07 -15.21
CA LEU A 421 1.12 4.34 -15.37
C LEU A 421 1.76 4.83 -14.06
N ALA A 422 1.14 4.55 -12.92
CA ALA A 422 1.53 5.13 -11.64
C ALA A 422 3.00 4.86 -11.28
N TRP A 423 3.51 3.66 -11.59
CA TRP A 423 4.89 3.27 -11.35
C TRP A 423 5.90 4.15 -12.11
N LEU A 424 5.58 4.60 -13.33
CA LEU A 424 6.45 5.49 -14.10
C LEU A 424 6.56 6.87 -13.46
N ALA A 425 5.43 7.41 -12.99
CA ALA A 425 5.40 8.69 -12.30
C ALA A 425 6.22 8.64 -11.01
N GLU A 426 6.17 7.52 -10.30
CA GLU A 426 6.93 7.28 -9.07
C GLU A 426 8.42 7.10 -9.37
N LEU A 427 8.78 6.26 -10.33
CA LEU A 427 10.15 6.05 -10.76
C LEU A 427 10.81 7.37 -11.20
N ALA A 428 10.13 8.18 -12.01
CA ALA A 428 10.66 9.47 -12.46
C ALA A 428 10.92 10.45 -11.32
N ARG A 429 10.17 10.36 -10.21
CA ARG A 429 10.38 11.18 -9.01
C ARG A 429 11.59 10.70 -8.20
N LEU A 430 11.78 9.39 -8.11
CA LEU A 430 12.84 8.77 -7.32
C LEU A 430 14.20 8.77 -8.03
N LEU A 431 14.22 8.71 -9.36
CA LEU A 431 15.47 8.71 -10.11
C LEU A 431 16.13 10.12 -10.16
N PRO A 432 17.47 10.15 -10.24
CA PRO A 432 18.24 11.36 -10.51
C PRO A 432 17.74 12.13 -11.74
N ALA A 433 17.82 13.47 -11.69
CA ALA A 433 17.23 14.35 -12.70
C ALA A 433 17.83 14.16 -14.10
N ASP A 434 19.09 13.75 -14.20
CA ASP A 434 19.84 13.45 -15.42
C ASP A 434 19.32 12.20 -16.15
N GLN A 435 18.66 11.27 -15.45
CA GLN A 435 18.09 10.06 -16.05
C GLN A 435 16.67 10.26 -16.59
N ARG A 436 15.98 11.35 -16.20
CA ARG A 436 14.59 11.63 -16.60
C ARG A 436 14.41 11.79 -18.12
N PRO A 437 15.31 12.43 -18.89
CA PRO A 437 15.16 12.52 -20.34
C PRO A 437 15.15 11.15 -21.03
N ALA A 438 16.06 10.25 -20.65
CA ALA A 438 16.11 8.89 -21.20
C ALA A 438 14.85 8.10 -20.83
N LEU A 439 14.36 8.25 -19.60
CA LEU A 439 13.12 7.63 -19.15
C LEU A 439 11.91 8.16 -19.95
N ALA A 440 11.83 9.47 -20.18
CA ALA A 440 10.76 10.10 -20.93
C ALA A 440 10.74 9.65 -22.40
N GLU A 441 11.91 9.52 -23.02
CA GLU A 441 12.07 8.99 -24.37
C GLU A 441 11.57 7.54 -24.46
N ARG A 442 12.06 6.67 -23.57
CA ARG A 442 11.71 5.23 -23.57
C ARG A 442 10.25 4.98 -23.19
N ALA A 443 9.64 5.82 -22.36
CA ALA A 443 8.22 5.76 -22.03
C ALA A 443 7.29 6.22 -23.16
N GLY A 444 7.82 6.79 -24.24
CA GLY A 444 7.03 7.41 -25.31
C GLY A 444 5.96 6.50 -25.93
N ALA A 445 6.32 5.25 -26.23
CA ALA A 445 5.39 4.27 -26.81
C ALA A 445 4.25 3.91 -25.83
N LEU A 446 4.59 3.68 -24.56
CA LEU A 446 3.63 3.39 -23.50
C LEU A 446 2.67 4.57 -23.27
N LEU A 447 3.18 5.79 -23.27
CA LEU A 447 2.37 7.00 -23.15
C LEU A 447 1.48 7.26 -24.37
N ALA A 448 1.93 6.90 -25.57
CA ALA A 448 1.11 6.97 -26.78
C ALA A 448 -0.07 6.00 -26.70
N ASP A 449 0.18 4.75 -26.32
CA ASP A 449 -0.87 3.75 -26.11
C ASP A 449 -1.82 4.11 -24.95
N ALA A 450 -1.31 4.73 -23.88
CA ALA A 450 -2.14 5.26 -22.81
C ALA A 450 -3.07 6.40 -23.27
N ARG A 451 -2.65 7.23 -24.24
CA ARG A 451 -3.55 8.22 -24.87
C ARG A 451 -4.62 7.54 -25.72
N GLU A 452 -4.28 6.46 -26.41
CA GLU A 452 -5.27 5.64 -27.12
C GLU A 452 -6.26 5.01 -26.14
N GLY A 453 -5.79 4.46 -25.03
CA GLY A 453 -6.63 3.91 -23.97
C GLY A 453 -7.51 4.95 -23.31
N ARG A 454 -7.04 6.21 -23.17
CA ARG A 454 -7.87 7.35 -22.79
C ARG A 454 -9.02 7.57 -23.77
N ALA A 455 -8.73 7.60 -25.07
CA ALA A 455 -9.74 7.75 -26.12
C ALA A 455 -10.72 6.56 -26.15
N HIS A 456 -10.22 5.35 -25.96
CA HIS A 456 -11.02 4.13 -25.86
C HIS A 456 -12.00 4.20 -24.68
N ARG A 457 -11.54 4.61 -23.50
CA ARG A 457 -12.40 4.85 -22.32
C ARG A 457 -13.48 5.90 -22.62
N ARG A 458 -13.10 7.01 -23.26
CA ARG A 458 -14.06 8.07 -23.64
C ARG A 458 -15.17 7.56 -24.55
N ARG A 459 -14.84 6.73 -25.55
CA ARG A 459 -15.85 6.13 -26.46
C ARG A 459 -16.82 5.18 -25.74
N ARG A 460 -16.43 4.61 -24.59
CA ARG A 460 -17.23 3.66 -23.81
C ARG A 460 -17.88 4.27 -22.56
N ARG A 461 -17.90 5.60 -22.44
CA ARG A 461 -18.64 6.29 -21.35
C ARG A 461 -20.11 5.88 -21.35
N GLY A 462 -20.69 5.67 -20.17
CA GLY A 462 -22.04 5.14 -19.98
C GLY A 462 -22.18 3.61 -20.10
N ALA A 463 -21.22 2.91 -20.70
CA ALA A 463 -21.25 1.43 -20.81
C ALA A 463 -20.48 0.71 -19.68
N TYR A 464 -19.50 1.38 -19.06
CA TYR A 464 -18.69 0.83 -17.98
C TYR A 464 -18.36 1.91 -16.92
N PRO A 465 -18.63 1.68 -15.62
CA PRO A 465 -18.31 2.64 -14.55
C PRO A 465 -16.82 3.06 -14.53
N ALA A 466 -15.92 2.13 -14.86
CA ALA A 466 -14.49 2.40 -14.92
C ALA A 466 -14.12 3.43 -16.01
N ALA A 467 -14.94 3.67 -17.03
CA ALA A 467 -14.66 4.69 -18.06
C ALA A 467 -14.85 6.12 -17.55
N GLU A 468 -15.60 6.29 -16.46
CA GLU A 468 -15.92 7.58 -15.83
C GLU A 468 -14.94 7.95 -14.71
N ASP A 469 -14.17 6.98 -14.21
CA ASP A 469 -13.21 7.21 -13.13
C ASP A 469 -12.09 8.18 -13.58
N PRO A 470 -11.95 9.36 -12.93
CA PRO A 470 -10.89 10.31 -13.22
C PRO A 470 -9.48 9.83 -12.82
N ALA A 471 -9.33 8.69 -12.12
CA ALA A 471 -8.04 8.18 -11.66
C ALA A 471 -7.04 7.94 -12.79
N PHE A 472 -7.50 7.46 -13.96
CA PHE A 472 -6.61 7.20 -15.09
C PHE A 472 -6.05 8.50 -15.67
N ASP A 473 -6.91 9.50 -15.87
CA ASP A 473 -6.50 10.83 -16.34
C ASP A 473 -5.53 11.47 -15.35
N ARG A 474 -5.79 11.37 -14.04
CA ARG A 474 -4.85 11.83 -13.00
C ARG A 474 -3.51 11.11 -13.08
N ALA A 475 -3.49 9.79 -13.24
CA ALA A 475 -2.25 9.01 -13.35
C ALA A 475 -1.44 9.39 -14.61
N LEU A 476 -2.12 9.55 -15.76
CA LEU A 476 -1.48 9.98 -17.01
C LEU A 476 -0.88 11.39 -16.87
N HIS A 477 -1.62 12.35 -16.31
CA HIS A 477 -1.11 13.69 -16.07
C HIS A 477 0.06 13.70 -15.07
N ALA A 478 -0.05 12.96 -13.96
CA ALA A 478 1.03 12.85 -12.98
C ALA A 478 2.31 12.27 -13.60
N THR A 479 2.17 11.26 -14.46
CA THR A 479 3.30 10.64 -15.18
C THR A 479 3.97 11.62 -16.12
N ARG A 480 3.20 12.33 -16.94
CA ARG A 480 3.74 13.34 -17.88
C ARG A 480 4.46 14.46 -17.14
N ARG A 481 3.89 14.95 -16.05
CA ARG A 481 4.51 15.96 -15.18
C ARG A 481 5.83 15.48 -14.61
N ALA A 482 5.86 14.28 -14.04
CA ALA A 482 7.05 13.71 -13.43
C ALA A 482 8.19 13.51 -14.44
N LEU A 483 7.84 13.17 -15.70
CA LEU A 483 8.78 13.06 -16.82
C LEU A 483 9.18 14.40 -17.45
N GLY A 484 8.66 15.53 -16.95
CA GLY A 484 8.93 16.86 -17.52
C GLY A 484 8.31 17.10 -18.89
N LEU A 485 7.38 16.26 -19.33
CA LEU A 485 6.72 16.35 -20.63
C LEU A 485 5.63 17.44 -20.67
N ASP A 486 5.18 17.91 -19.50
CA ASP A 486 4.25 19.04 -19.39
C ASP A 486 4.98 20.41 -19.52
N ARG A 487 6.32 20.43 -19.53
CA ARG A 487 7.14 21.66 -19.61
C ARG A 487 7.58 22.03 -21.01
N ARG A 488 7.42 21.14 -22.01
CA ARG A 488 7.73 21.47 -23.41
C ARG A 488 6.52 22.15 -24.04
N GLU A 489 6.65 23.48 -24.13
CA GLU A 489 5.90 24.42 -24.95
C GLU A 489 4.40 24.47 -24.66
N ARG A 490 3.95 25.58 -24.04
CA ARG A 490 2.56 26.06 -24.16
C ARG A 490 2.25 26.08 -25.66
N PRO A 491 1.46 25.15 -26.21
CA PRO A 491 1.12 25.26 -27.60
C PRO A 491 -0.05 26.25 -27.58
N ALA A 492 0.21 27.49 -27.96
CA ALA A 492 -0.85 28.42 -28.34
C ALA A 492 -1.83 27.76 -29.33
N ASP A 493 -1.36 26.70 -30.02
CA ASP A 493 -2.08 25.90 -30.99
C ASP A 493 -2.54 24.50 -30.52
N ALA A 494 -2.54 24.19 -29.21
CA ALA A 494 -2.95 22.88 -28.69
C ALA A 494 -4.39 22.54 -29.10
N PRO A 495 -4.69 21.33 -29.62
CA PRO A 495 -6.03 20.99 -30.06
C PRO A 495 -7.04 21.16 -28.90
N LEU A 496 -8.29 21.51 -29.23
CA LEU A 496 -9.29 21.96 -28.23
C LEU A 496 -9.58 20.90 -27.16
N ASP A 497 -9.42 19.62 -27.49
CA ASP A 497 -9.55 18.49 -26.57
C ASP A 497 -8.39 18.38 -25.58
N GLU A 498 -7.20 18.84 -25.93
CA GLU A 498 -6.05 18.94 -25.02
C GLU A 498 -6.18 20.18 -24.14
N LEU A 499 -6.62 21.30 -24.72
CA LEU A 499 -6.82 22.56 -24.01
C LEU A 499 -7.94 22.44 -22.96
N SER A 500 -9.06 21.80 -23.29
CA SER A 500 -10.24 21.65 -22.41
C SER A 500 -9.99 20.86 -21.12
N TRP A 501 -8.91 20.07 -21.06
CA TRP A 501 -8.55 19.26 -19.89
C TRP A 501 -7.34 19.80 -19.13
N GLN A 502 -6.82 20.98 -19.51
CA GLN A 502 -5.75 21.62 -18.75
C GLN A 502 -6.22 21.98 -17.32
N PRO A 503 -5.31 21.95 -16.33
CA PRO A 503 -5.62 22.43 -14.98
C PRO A 503 -6.07 23.89 -15.00
N ALA A 504 -6.96 24.28 -14.07
CA ALA A 504 -7.45 25.66 -13.96
C ALA A 504 -6.30 26.69 -13.93
N ALA A 505 -5.26 26.44 -13.13
CA ALA A 505 -4.09 27.31 -13.05
C ALA A 505 -3.34 27.49 -14.40
N VAL A 506 -3.35 26.49 -15.28
CA VAL A 506 -2.74 26.59 -16.61
C VAL A 506 -3.63 27.42 -17.54
N LEU A 507 -4.94 27.18 -17.50
CA LEU A 507 -5.92 27.96 -18.27
C LEU A 507 -5.93 29.43 -17.85
N ASP A 508 -5.88 29.71 -16.54
CA ASP A 508 -5.78 31.06 -16.00
C ASP A 508 -4.48 31.76 -16.42
N ALA A 509 -3.37 31.02 -16.43
CA ALA A 509 -2.08 31.55 -16.87
C ALA A 509 -2.00 31.77 -18.39
N LEU A 510 -2.77 31.02 -19.20
CA LEU A 510 -2.94 31.26 -20.64
C LEU A 510 -3.89 32.43 -20.92
N ALA A 511 -4.90 32.61 -20.08
CA ALA A 511 -5.84 33.74 -20.12
C ALA A 511 -5.30 35.02 -19.44
N GLY A 512 -4.05 35.00 -18.98
CA GLY A 512 -3.43 36.06 -18.19
C GLY A 512 -3.14 37.35 -18.98
N PRO A 513 -2.56 38.37 -18.32
CA PRO A 513 -2.18 39.63 -18.97
C PRO A 513 -1.27 39.38 -20.18
N GLY A 514 -1.68 39.86 -21.36
CA GLY A 514 -0.96 39.65 -22.63
C GLY A 514 -1.47 38.49 -23.48
N ALA A 515 -2.56 37.81 -23.09
CA ALA A 515 -3.24 36.85 -23.94
C ALA A 515 -3.74 37.52 -25.23
N THR A 516 -3.51 36.88 -26.38
CA THR A 516 -4.05 37.33 -27.67
C THR A 516 -5.52 36.95 -27.80
N ASP A 517 -6.28 37.70 -28.60
CA ASP A 517 -7.67 37.38 -28.92
C ASP A 517 -7.83 35.93 -29.41
N GLY A 518 -6.95 35.47 -30.31
CA GLY A 518 -6.95 34.08 -30.78
C GLY A 518 -6.77 33.04 -29.65
N THR A 519 -5.98 33.35 -28.63
CA THR A 519 -5.83 32.47 -27.44
C THR A 519 -7.12 32.43 -26.64
N LEU A 520 -7.75 33.59 -26.42
CA LEU A 520 -9.03 33.69 -25.70
C LEU A 520 -10.16 32.95 -26.45
N GLU A 521 -10.24 33.10 -27.77
CA GLU A 521 -11.20 32.38 -28.61
C GLU A 521 -11.04 30.87 -28.51
N ARG A 522 -9.80 30.36 -28.52
CA ARG A 522 -9.54 28.92 -28.33
C ARG A 522 -9.94 28.44 -26.93
N LEU A 523 -9.68 29.24 -25.89
CA LEU A 523 -10.10 28.92 -24.52
C LEU A 523 -11.62 28.88 -24.38
N LEU A 524 -12.33 29.80 -25.05
CA LEU A 524 -13.81 29.80 -25.12
C LEU A 524 -14.33 28.52 -25.81
N LEU A 525 -13.73 28.13 -26.94
CA LEU A 525 -14.10 26.89 -27.63
C LEU A 525 -13.79 25.65 -26.79
N ALA A 526 -12.65 25.62 -26.09
CA ALA A 526 -12.29 24.55 -25.18
C ALA A 526 -13.23 24.46 -23.97
N HIS A 527 -13.75 25.59 -23.48
CA HIS A 527 -14.79 25.62 -22.45
C HIS A 527 -16.05 24.86 -22.91
N ALA A 528 -16.49 25.08 -24.15
CA ALA A 528 -17.61 24.35 -24.73
C ALA A 528 -17.32 22.86 -24.95
N VAL A 529 -16.11 22.49 -25.40
CA VAL A 529 -15.72 21.07 -25.53
C VAL A 529 -15.74 20.34 -24.19
N ARG A 530 -15.46 21.04 -23.08
CA ARG A 530 -15.41 20.46 -21.72
C ARG A 530 -16.80 20.18 -21.15
N GLY A 531 -17.77 21.06 -21.39
CA GLY A 531 -19.14 20.94 -20.89
C GLY A 531 -19.37 21.19 -19.39
N TYR A 532 -18.34 21.58 -18.61
CA TYR A 532 -18.47 21.94 -17.19
C TYR A 532 -17.46 23.04 -16.79
N PRO A 533 -17.81 23.98 -15.89
CA PRO A 533 -16.94 25.11 -15.53
C PRO A 533 -15.75 24.66 -14.66
N LEU A 534 -14.57 24.59 -15.27
CA LEU A 534 -13.29 24.47 -14.57
C LEU A 534 -12.27 25.37 -15.29
N GLY A 535 -11.66 26.29 -14.54
CA GLY A 535 -10.84 27.38 -15.08
C GLY A 535 -11.61 28.72 -15.12
N PRO A 536 -11.12 29.70 -15.88
CA PRO A 536 -11.74 31.02 -15.96
C PRO A 536 -13.15 30.92 -16.56
N ALA A 537 -14.08 31.70 -15.99
CA ALA A 537 -15.47 31.71 -16.44
C ALA A 537 -15.58 32.18 -17.89
N PHE A 538 -16.55 31.64 -18.64
CA PHE A 538 -16.79 31.99 -20.05
C PHE A 538 -16.89 33.50 -20.26
N ASP A 539 -17.68 34.19 -19.44
CA ASP A 539 -17.83 35.65 -19.53
C ASP A 539 -16.56 36.40 -19.14
N SER A 540 -15.77 35.88 -18.19
CA SER A 540 -14.47 36.48 -17.83
C SER A 540 -13.45 36.36 -18.94
N LEU A 541 -13.46 35.28 -19.71
CA LEU A 541 -12.63 35.12 -20.92
C LEU A 541 -13.09 36.07 -22.02
N LEU A 542 -14.40 36.14 -22.24
CA LEU A 542 -14.99 36.96 -23.30
C LEU A 542 -14.80 38.46 -23.04
N ALA A 543 -14.92 38.90 -21.79
CA ALA A 543 -14.70 40.30 -21.39
C ALA A 543 -13.24 40.77 -21.56
N ARG A 544 -12.28 39.85 -21.63
CA ARG A 544 -10.86 40.15 -21.89
C ARG A 544 -10.53 40.28 -23.38
N HIS A 545 -11.45 39.87 -24.25
CA HIS A 545 -11.29 39.97 -25.70
C HIS A 545 -11.46 41.44 -26.15
N SER A 546 -10.71 41.87 -27.16
CA SER A 546 -10.77 43.26 -27.66
C SER A 546 -12.16 43.68 -28.19
N ALA A 547 -12.86 42.78 -28.89
CA ALA A 547 -14.24 42.92 -29.37
C ALA A 547 -15.16 41.75 -28.94
N PRO A 548 -15.68 41.75 -27.69
CA PRO A 548 -16.42 40.62 -27.10
C PRO A 548 -17.67 40.19 -27.89
N ALA A 549 -18.53 41.16 -28.27
CA ALA A 549 -19.79 40.87 -28.96
C ALA A 549 -19.57 40.32 -30.39
N ASP A 550 -18.59 40.89 -31.11
CA ASP A 550 -18.25 40.46 -32.47
C ASP A 550 -17.58 39.08 -32.48
N ALA A 551 -16.70 38.81 -31.51
CA ALA A 551 -16.08 37.50 -31.33
C ALA A 551 -17.15 36.44 -31.03
N LEU A 552 -18.06 36.72 -30.09
CA LEU A 552 -19.15 35.81 -29.75
C LEU A 552 -20.05 35.51 -30.96
N HIS A 553 -20.39 36.52 -31.76
CA HIS A 553 -21.18 36.33 -32.99
C HIS A 553 -20.42 35.49 -34.03
N ARG A 554 -19.16 35.84 -34.32
CA ARG A 554 -18.30 35.12 -35.29
C ARG A 554 -18.12 33.65 -34.91
N LEU A 555 -17.70 33.39 -33.67
CA LEU A 555 -17.47 32.03 -33.16
C LEU A 555 -18.75 31.20 -33.18
N THR A 556 -19.89 31.80 -32.81
CA THR A 556 -21.20 31.13 -32.87
C THR A 556 -21.58 30.79 -34.31
N GLY A 557 -21.37 31.69 -35.27
CA GLY A 557 -21.64 31.44 -36.68
C GLY A 557 -20.75 30.36 -37.30
N GLN A 558 -19.52 30.20 -36.80
CA GLN A 558 -18.54 29.23 -37.28
C GLN A 558 -18.44 27.96 -36.41
N LEU A 559 -19.30 27.82 -35.42
CA LEU A 559 -19.17 26.85 -34.34
C LEU A 559 -19.02 25.40 -34.83
N ARG A 560 -19.80 25.01 -35.84
CA ARG A 560 -19.76 23.66 -36.43
C ARG A 560 -18.39 23.37 -37.08
N THR A 561 -17.79 24.36 -37.70
CA THR A 561 -16.48 24.23 -38.35
C THR A 561 -15.36 24.20 -37.32
N LEU A 562 -15.46 25.03 -36.27
CA LEU A 562 -14.42 25.19 -35.26
C LEU A 562 -14.39 24.06 -34.21
N LEU A 563 -15.55 23.48 -33.86
CA LEU A 563 -15.64 22.41 -32.87
C LEU A 563 -15.53 20.99 -33.44
N GLY A 564 -15.61 20.81 -34.77
CA GLY A 564 -15.51 19.48 -35.37
C GLY A 564 -16.47 18.44 -34.74
N PRO A 565 -16.05 17.18 -34.54
CA PRO A 565 -16.92 16.09 -34.08
C PRO A 565 -17.03 15.97 -32.54
N HIS A 566 -17.16 17.08 -31.80
CA HIS A 566 -17.30 17.05 -30.34
C HIS A 566 -18.77 16.97 -29.89
N PRO A 567 -19.29 15.78 -29.49
CA PRO A 567 -20.68 15.64 -29.07
C PRO A 567 -20.94 16.44 -27.78
N GLY A 568 -22.02 17.21 -27.74
CA GLY A 568 -22.41 18.02 -26.58
C GLY A 568 -21.80 19.42 -26.52
N ALA A 569 -20.71 19.69 -27.27
CA ALA A 569 -20.03 20.99 -27.22
C ALA A 569 -20.92 22.14 -27.75
N ALA A 570 -21.75 21.86 -28.77
CA ALA A 570 -22.74 22.82 -29.25
C ALA A 570 -23.81 23.14 -28.18
N GLY A 571 -24.17 22.17 -27.34
CA GLY A 571 -25.10 22.38 -26.22
C GLY A 571 -24.48 23.30 -25.16
N ALA A 572 -23.29 22.95 -24.68
CA ALA A 572 -22.57 23.75 -23.69
C ALA A 572 -22.26 25.18 -24.18
N TRP A 573 -21.88 25.34 -25.46
CA TRP A 573 -21.72 26.67 -26.08
C TRP A 573 -23.04 27.45 -26.08
N THR A 574 -24.15 26.79 -26.44
CA THR A 574 -25.46 27.42 -26.49
C THR A 574 -25.89 27.92 -25.12
N GLU A 575 -25.73 27.10 -24.09
CA GLU A 575 -26.02 27.50 -22.70
C GLU A 575 -25.19 28.73 -22.30
N ALA A 576 -23.88 28.69 -22.52
CA ALA A 576 -22.98 29.81 -22.21
C ALA A 576 -23.35 31.11 -22.95
N VAL A 577 -23.65 31.03 -24.25
CA VAL A 577 -24.08 32.20 -25.06
C VAL A 577 -25.41 32.78 -24.55
N THR A 578 -26.37 31.93 -24.21
CA THR A 578 -27.71 32.40 -23.80
C THR A 578 -27.70 33.16 -22.47
N VAL A 579 -26.75 32.85 -21.58
CA VAL A 579 -26.60 33.54 -20.29
C VAL A 579 -25.61 34.72 -20.35
N SER A 580 -24.76 34.81 -21.38
CA SER A 580 -23.71 35.83 -21.49
C SER A 580 -24.29 37.26 -21.58
N PRO A 581 -23.69 38.26 -20.91
CA PRO A 581 -24.10 39.67 -21.03
C PRO A 581 -23.74 40.28 -22.39
N HIS A 582 -22.87 39.64 -23.17
CA HIS A 582 -22.45 40.12 -24.49
C HIS A 582 -23.33 39.60 -25.64
N ARG A 583 -24.44 38.93 -25.33
CA ARG A 583 -25.36 38.38 -26.34
C ARG A 583 -26.06 39.47 -27.13
N THR A 584 -26.17 39.28 -28.44
CA THR A 584 -26.91 40.17 -29.35
C THR A 584 -28.03 39.40 -30.06
N ARG A 585 -28.97 40.12 -30.67
CA ARG A 585 -29.99 39.50 -31.54
C ARG A 585 -29.36 38.67 -32.66
N ALA A 586 -28.23 39.13 -33.22
CA ALA A 586 -27.50 38.44 -34.27
C ALA A 586 -26.84 37.14 -33.76
N THR A 587 -26.24 37.18 -32.57
CA THR A 587 -25.63 36.00 -31.92
C THR A 587 -26.68 34.93 -31.63
N LEU A 588 -27.83 35.30 -31.06
CA LEU A 588 -28.89 34.34 -30.73
C LEU A 588 -29.51 33.69 -31.97
N ARG A 589 -29.63 34.44 -33.08
CA ARG A 589 -30.11 33.91 -34.37
C ARG A 589 -29.13 32.93 -35.03
N ALA A 590 -27.84 33.00 -34.69
CA ALA A 590 -26.82 32.11 -35.22
C ALA A 590 -26.76 30.75 -34.49
N LEU A 591 -27.41 30.62 -33.33
CA LEU A 591 -27.44 29.37 -32.56
C LEU A 591 -28.30 28.29 -33.25
N PRO A 592 -27.97 26.99 -33.09
CA PRO A 592 -28.85 25.91 -33.51
C PRO A 592 -30.21 26.03 -32.79
N ALA A 593 -31.28 26.22 -33.54
CA ALA A 593 -32.60 26.55 -32.98
C ALA A 593 -33.07 25.57 -31.89
N HIS A 594 -32.90 24.27 -32.10
CA HIS A 594 -33.30 23.24 -31.13
C HIS A 594 -32.54 23.32 -29.80
N LEU A 595 -31.27 23.73 -29.80
CA LEU A 595 -30.48 23.92 -28.58
C LEU A 595 -30.81 25.25 -27.92
N ALA A 596 -30.96 26.32 -28.70
CA ALA A 596 -31.29 27.65 -28.18
C ALA A 596 -32.64 27.66 -27.44
N LEU A 597 -33.59 26.85 -27.91
CA LEU A 597 -34.91 26.69 -27.29
C LEU A 597 -34.90 25.77 -26.06
N ALA A 598 -33.94 24.85 -25.98
CA ALA A 598 -33.77 23.95 -24.84
C ALA A 598 -32.90 24.54 -23.72
N ALA A 599 -32.13 25.59 -24.03
CA ALA A 599 -31.25 26.25 -23.09
C ALA A 599 -32.02 26.89 -21.92
N PRO A 600 -31.43 26.91 -20.71
CA PRO A 600 -32.05 27.56 -19.56
C PRO A 600 -32.23 29.06 -19.82
N PRO A 601 -33.31 29.68 -19.33
CA PRO A 601 -33.50 31.12 -19.46
C PRO A 601 -32.36 31.86 -18.75
N PRO A 602 -31.87 32.98 -19.30
CA PRO A 602 -30.91 33.80 -18.59
C PRO A 602 -31.50 34.32 -17.28
N PRO A 603 -30.66 34.62 -16.27
CA PRO A 603 -31.11 35.33 -15.08
C PRO A 603 -31.79 36.66 -15.49
N PRO A 604 -32.80 37.12 -14.72
CA PRO A 604 -33.51 38.36 -15.03
C PRO A 604 -32.50 39.52 -15.03
N ASP A 605 -32.45 40.23 -16.15
CA ASP A 605 -31.70 41.48 -16.29
C ASP A 605 -32.52 42.61 -15.66
N GLU A 606 -31.93 43.37 -14.74
CA GLU A 606 -32.61 44.45 -14.00
C GLU A 606 -33.18 45.53 -14.94
N ALA A 607 -32.64 45.67 -16.15
CA ALA A 607 -33.11 46.64 -17.15
C ALA A 607 -33.96 46.03 -18.28
N GLY A 608 -34.13 44.71 -18.33
CA GLY A 608 -34.86 44.02 -19.41
C GLY A 608 -34.33 44.30 -20.84
N ALA A 609 -33.10 44.82 -20.95
CA ALA A 609 -32.58 45.41 -22.18
C ALA A 609 -31.93 44.40 -23.13
N LEU A 610 -31.43 43.28 -22.58
CA LEU A 610 -30.76 42.25 -23.36
C LEU A 610 -31.74 41.31 -24.09
N PRO A 611 -31.50 40.98 -25.37
CA PRO A 611 -32.37 40.09 -26.12
C PRO A 611 -32.34 38.67 -25.53
N THR A 612 -33.48 37.98 -25.60
CA THR A 612 -33.59 36.56 -25.25
C THR A 612 -34.05 35.76 -26.47
N VAL A 613 -33.79 34.45 -26.48
CA VAL A 613 -34.30 33.56 -27.55
C VAL A 613 -35.82 33.69 -27.65
N LEU A 614 -36.48 33.76 -26.51
CA LEU A 614 -37.92 33.95 -26.41
C LEU A 614 -38.38 35.30 -26.99
N SER A 615 -37.75 36.42 -26.62
CA SER A 615 -38.17 37.73 -27.12
C SER A 615 -38.07 37.81 -28.64
N LEU A 616 -37.04 37.19 -29.23
CA LEU A 616 -36.87 37.08 -30.67
C LEU A 616 -37.95 36.23 -31.36
N VAL A 617 -38.34 35.11 -30.74
CA VAL A 617 -39.41 34.25 -31.25
C VAL A 617 -40.74 34.99 -31.19
N THR A 618 -41.05 35.65 -30.07
CA THR A 618 -42.28 36.45 -29.90
C THR A 618 -42.35 37.62 -30.88
N GLU A 619 -41.25 38.38 -31.04
CA GLU A 619 -41.15 39.46 -32.04
C GLU A 619 -41.38 38.93 -33.47
N ALA A 620 -40.75 37.82 -33.84
CA ALA A 620 -40.88 37.23 -35.18
C ALA A 620 -42.30 36.72 -35.47
N LEU A 621 -42.97 36.16 -34.46
CA LEU A 621 -44.35 35.68 -34.56
C LEU A 621 -45.35 36.83 -34.62
N ALA A 622 -45.15 37.89 -33.82
CA ALA A 622 -45.97 39.10 -33.86
C ALA A 622 -45.89 39.81 -35.21
N ALA A 623 -44.71 39.84 -35.83
CA ALA A 623 -44.51 40.43 -37.15
C ALA A 623 -45.17 39.64 -38.31
N ARG A 624 -45.55 38.36 -38.09
CA ARG A 624 -46.11 37.48 -39.13
C ARG A 624 -47.27 36.65 -38.57
N PRO A 625 -48.49 37.20 -38.49
CA PRO A 625 -49.66 36.50 -37.90
C PRO A 625 -49.96 35.14 -38.53
N ALA A 626 -49.70 34.97 -39.83
CA ALA A 626 -49.84 33.69 -40.52
C ALA A 626 -48.83 32.62 -40.05
N ALA A 627 -47.63 33.03 -39.60
CA ALA A 627 -46.63 32.13 -39.03
C ALA A 627 -47.03 31.64 -37.64
N TRP A 628 -47.78 32.44 -36.86
CA TRP A 628 -48.38 32.01 -35.60
C TRP A 628 -49.40 30.90 -35.82
N HIS A 629 -50.29 31.07 -36.80
CA HIS A 629 -51.27 30.05 -37.14
C HIS A 629 -50.61 28.74 -37.59
N HIS A 630 -49.56 28.82 -38.43
CA HIS A 630 -48.79 27.66 -38.86
C HIS A 630 -48.01 26.98 -37.72
N PHE A 631 -47.45 27.74 -36.79
CA PHE A 631 -46.80 27.20 -35.59
C PHE A 631 -47.80 26.52 -34.65
N ALA A 632 -48.93 27.17 -34.37
CA ALA A 632 -49.95 26.69 -33.44
C ALA A 632 -50.68 25.42 -33.93
N THR A 633 -50.72 25.20 -35.24
CA THR A 633 -51.36 24.03 -35.87
C THR A 633 -50.34 22.99 -36.37
N GLY A 634 -49.04 23.27 -36.22
CA GLY A 634 -47.95 22.44 -36.72
C GLY A 634 -47.41 21.46 -35.67
N PRO A 635 -46.72 20.39 -36.10
CA PRO A 635 -46.18 19.34 -35.21
C PRO A 635 -45.07 19.82 -34.27
N LEU A 636 -44.59 21.06 -34.43
CA LEU A 636 -43.62 21.71 -33.53
C LEU A 636 -44.27 22.27 -32.26
N ARG A 637 -45.60 22.42 -32.23
CA ARG A 637 -46.37 22.84 -31.06
C ARG A 637 -46.33 21.81 -29.94
N ASP A 638 -46.40 20.53 -30.28
CA ASP A 638 -46.40 19.40 -29.31
C ASP A 638 -44.98 18.94 -28.93
N ARG A 639 -43.97 19.76 -29.23
CA ARG A 639 -42.56 19.54 -28.87
C ARG A 639 -42.20 20.43 -27.67
N PRO A 640 -41.04 20.22 -27.02
CA PRO A 640 -40.57 21.08 -25.92
C PRO A 640 -40.52 22.58 -26.26
N LEU A 641 -40.53 22.94 -27.54
CA LEU A 641 -40.69 24.31 -28.04
C LEU A 641 -42.06 24.93 -27.69
N GLY A 642 -43.16 24.20 -27.83
CA GLY A 642 -44.49 24.72 -27.47
C GLY A 642 -44.63 24.92 -25.96
N GLU A 643 -44.15 23.97 -25.15
CA GLU A 643 -44.13 24.09 -23.69
C GLU A 643 -43.21 25.22 -23.19
N ALA A 644 -42.07 25.44 -23.85
CA ALA A 644 -41.17 26.55 -23.54
C ALA A 644 -41.82 27.91 -23.88
N LEU A 645 -42.54 27.99 -25.01
CA LEU A 645 -43.28 29.18 -25.44
C LEU A 645 -44.48 29.47 -24.53
N ASP A 646 -45.21 28.45 -24.09
CA ASP A 646 -46.35 28.61 -23.19
C ASP A 646 -45.90 29.05 -21.78
N ARG A 647 -44.84 28.44 -21.23
CA ARG A 647 -44.24 28.88 -19.96
C ARG A 647 -43.72 30.31 -20.03
N ALA A 648 -43.21 30.70 -21.18
CA ALA A 648 -42.71 32.02 -21.44
C ALA A 648 -43.82 33.09 -21.52
N LEU A 649 -44.92 32.78 -22.21
CA LEU A 649 -46.09 33.65 -22.34
C LEU A 649 -46.92 33.73 -21.05
N ALA A 650 -46.85 32.69 -20.20
CA ALA A 650 -47.52 32.64 -18.90
C ALA A 650 -46.76 33.37 -17.77
N ARG A 651 -45.53 33.84 -18.01
CA ARG A 651 -44.82 34.67 -17.02
C ARG A 651 -45.48 36.05 -16.99
N PRO A 652 -45.90 36.56 -15.81
CA PRO A 652 -46.42 37.91 -15.71
C PRO A 652 -45.34 38.87 -16.22
N ALA A 653 -45.74 39.80 -17.10
CA ALA A 653 -44.87 40.88 -17.54
C ALA A 653 -44.41 41.65 -16.30
N GLY A 654 -43.19 41.39 -15.85
CA GLY A 654 -42.53 42.17 -14.81
C GLY A 654 -42.43 43.61 -15.28
N ARG A 655 -42.89 44.53 -14.43
CA ARG A 655 -42.69 45.97 -14.56
C ARG A 655 -41.21 46.31 -14.51
#